data_AF-A0A813ZZX4-F1
#
_entry.id   AF-A0A813ZZX4-F1
#
_cell.length_a   1.000
_cell.length_b   1.000
_cell.length_c   1.000
_cell.angle_alpha   90.00
_cell.angle_beta   90.00
_cell.angle_gamma   90.00
#
_symmetry.space_group_name_H-M   'P 1'
#
loop_
_entity.id
_entity.type
_entity.pdbx_description
1 polymer ?
#
loop_
_entity_poly.entity_id
_entity_poly.type
_entity_poly.pdbx_seq_one_letter_code
_entity_poly.pdbx_strand_id
1 'polypeptide(L)'
;MTWTNYVRIPWFCFTPTRLIVKPYKFMRSNRVFRYVSNVNQSMAFVEFRDDTGSTYLSKELVPFLKHYLENGFWFGGRYYIYLHHAQSQIRQKQFYFYCEHEGKMTREAFESWMGNFDNERLPAKNTARRTQLFSSTQATIQIDKKFVEMIPDLKTTDGKYNFTDGVGQISPEQNLLIHKSIGINVDHGDYVSSVLQIRYGGCKGTIAVNPLLDGKEKQLLIRESMKKFECEHQILELCKRSLRRNLCLNREVINLLSYRGISDAHILIAQLRNILWLMSSLVSNQSALSVLKDKVLHVLQWSKISSYPCLSKEPFFHRLLLTTVSNNLYEIVTRAHIRVSKARYMFGTVDEYKVLKQGQVFVQITNENGTKTVLEGPIAITKNPCHHPGDLRVLEAVNNSYLHHLYDVLVFPQQGSRPHASEISGSDLDGDEYSVIWDSDLVPTSPNPIPYDYDSGPSPKPLNRVVTRDDRLKVILDVCEQDNLGRLSNIHLILVDKFGIDNKKATTLAAGISQELDSVKSGQHPFTSEQIKKIILTAGTSRPDFMQTSGYTEYQSQKILGKLFRSAHRLTNTFKSQFPNTNNEIVLDQTLLHNGYKDYIDSARNLYKQYQFEMLEIIGSYGFANEIDLFCCIDSRNMKANERSDIQLTAKELLRAVFQNIQKNFGDDVVSFREAKAKAAACYYVAYTDTNVKDKCMLSFPWLFTSQLLADYSVVSEDEAEINDFMGNTFNSDFNLYHYIKQQLPSLLNLLSNDNQFTSMELLETCFQNVCATNNEQMIEHIEMLLERLITIAKTIHSN
;
A
#
# COMPACT_ATOMS: atom_id res chain seq x y z
N MET A 1 1.53 23.98 -15.42
CA MET A 1 0.95 22.68 -15.83
C MET A 1 -0.44 22.58 -15.22
N THR A 2 -1.48 22.41 -16.04
CA THR A 2 -2.83 22.06 -15.58
C THR A 2 -2.83 20.57 -15.24
N TRP A 3 -2.68 20.26 -13.95
CA TRP A 3 -2.81 18.90 -13.45
C TRP A 3 -4.29 18.51 -13.46
N THR A 4 -4.80 17.96 -14.57
CA THR A 4 -6.24 17.65 -14.71
C THR A 4 -6.78 16.76 -13.59
N ASN A 5 -5.91 15.99 -12.91
CA ASN A 5 -6.25 15.07 -11.84
C ASN A 5 -5.69 15.45 -10.46
N TYR A 6 -5.04 16.60 -10.29
CA TYR A 6 -4.52 17.05 -8.99
C TYR A 6 -4.78 18.53 -8.77
N VAL A 7 -4.94 18.92 -7.51
CA VAL A 7 -5.18 20.32 -7.14
C VAL A 7 -4.20 20.75 -6.05
N ARG A 8 -3.89 22.04 -6.04
CA ARG A 8 -3.17 22.70 -4.95
C ARG A 8 -4.17 23.56 -4.18
N ILE A 9 -4.32 23.30 -2.89
CA ILE A 9 -5.22 24.08 -2.01
C ILE A 9 -4.46 24.61 -0.78
N PRO A 10 -4.81 25.80 -0.27
CA PRO A 10 -4.33 26.32 1.00
C PRO A 10 -4.45 25.28 2.12
N TRP A 11 -3.43 25.18 2.96
CA TRP A 11 -3.39 24.23 4.08
C TRP A 11 -3.16 24.97 5.39
N PHE A 12 -4.09 24.77 6.32
CA PHE A 12 -4.06 25.35 7.66
C PHE A 12 -4.04 24.25 8.72
N CYS A 13 -3.23 24.45 9.75
CA CYS A 13 -3.25 23.63 10.96
C CYS A 13 -3.64 24.52 12.14
N PHE A 14 -4.79 24.25 12.73
CA PHE A 14 -5.27 24.91 13.93
C PHE A 14 -4.88 24.09 15.16
N THR A 15 -4.27 24.77 16.12
CA THR A 15 -4.06 24.28 17.48
C THR A 15 -4.76 25.20 18.47
N PRO A 16 -4.98 24.79 19.73
CA PRO A 16 -5.68 25.61 20.72
C PRO A 16 -5.08 27.01 20.87
N THR A 17 -3.76 27.14 20.71
CA THR A 17 -3.04 28.42 20.88
C THR A 17 -2.52 29.05 19.59
N ARG A 18 -2.54 28.35 18.45
CA ARG A 18 -1.88 28.81 17.21
C ARG A 18 -2.66 28.46 15.95
N LEU A 19 -2.53 29.33 14.94
CA LEU A 19 -2.80 29.01 13.55
C LEU A 19 -1.46 28.87 12.81
N ILE A 20 -1.21 27.70 12.25
CA ILE A 20 -0.01 27.41 11.45
C ILE A 20 -0.41 27.34 9.98
N VAL A 21 0.10 28.28 9.18
CA VAL A 21 -0.06 28.27 7.72
C VAL A 21 0.99 27.33 7.13
N LYS A 22 0.55 26.32 6.39
CA LYS A 22 1.40 25.33 5.74
C LYS A 22 1.57 25.66 4.25
N PRO A 23 2.58 25.10 3.57
CA PRO A 23 2.65 25.14 2.11
C PRO A 23 1.36 24.59 1.48
N TYR A 24 1.04 25.03 0.27
CA TYR A 24 -0.13 24.53 -0.45
C TYR A 24 -0.08 23.00 -0.53
N LYS A 25 -1.18 22.36 -0.15
CA LYS A 25 -1.28 20.91 -0.19
C LYS A 25 -1.61 20.48 -1.61
N PHE A 26 -0.72 19.70 -2.23
CA PHE A 26 -1.00 19.07 -3.51
C PHE A 26 -1.66 17.71 -3.26
N MET A 27 -2.86 17.53 -3.82
CA MET A 27 -3.74 16.40 -3.56
C MET A 27 -4.34 15.88 -4.86
N ARG A 28 -4.62 14.58 -4.90
CA ARG A 28 -5.43 14.01 -5.97
C ARG A 28 -6.81 14.68 -5.98
N SER A 29 -7.31 14.96 -7.17
CA SER A 29 -8.60 15.59 -7.38
C SER A 29 -9.75 14.69 -6.91
N ASN A 30 -10.94 15.28 -6.76
CA ASN A 30 -12.19 14.58 -6.47
C ASN A 30 -13.34 15.29 -7.20
N ARG A 31 -14.57 14.78 -7.07
CA ARG A 31 -15.74 15.31 -7.80
C ARG A 31 -15.96 16.79 -7.49
N VAL A 32 -15.84 17.15 -6.21
CA VAL A 32 -16.01 18.51 -5.71
C VAL A 32 -14.98 19.45 -6.33
N PHE A 33 -13.70 19.07 -6.29
CA PHE A 33 -12.63 19.88 -6.85
C PHE A 33 -12.73 20.06 -8.37
N ARG A 34 -13.31 19.12 -9.09
CA ARG A 34 -13.56 19.28 -10.54
C ARG A 34 -14.73 20.23 -10.85
N TYR A 35 -15.65 20.40 -9.90
CA TYR A 35 -16.83 21.22 -10.09
C TYR A 35 -16.63 22.68 -9.67
N VAL A 36 -15.91 22.90 -8.57
CA VAL A 36 -15.74 24.23 -7.97
C VAL A 36 -14.82 25.12 -8.80
N SER A 37 -15.22 26.37 -8.99
CA SER A 37 -14.37 27.39 -9.63
C SER A 37 -13.24 27.83 -8.70
N ASN A 38 -12.07 28.14 -9.26
CA ASN A 38 -10.90 28.66 -8.53
C ASN A 38 -10.55 27.84 -7.27
N VAL A 39 -10.47 26.52 -7.38
CA VAL A 39 -10.26 25.59 -6.25
C VAL A 39 -9.13 26.01 -5.30
N ASN A 40 -8.05 26.56 -5.83
CA ASN A 40 -6.89 27.05 -5.06
C ASN A 40 -7.18 28.28 -4.18
N GLN A 41 -8.32 28.94 -4.35
CA GLN A 41 -8.77 30.09 -3.56
C GLN A 41 -10.10 29.82 -2.87
N SER A 42 -10.95 29.00 -3.46
CA SER A 42 -12.28 28.68 -2.93
C SER A 42 -12.26 27.52 -1.95
N MET A 43 -11.28 26.62 -1.98
CA MET A 43 -11.18 25.50 -1.05
C MET A 43 -9.98 25.67 -0.10
N ALA A 44 -10.11 25.21 1.14
CA ALA A 44 -9.02 25.13 2.10
C ALA A 44 -9.00 23.77 2.78
N PHE A 45 -7.82 23.19 2.94
CA PHE A 45 -7.60 22.00 3.74
C PHE A 45 -7.21 22.38 5.16
N VAL A 46 -7.98 21.93 6.14
CA VAL A 46 -7.82 22.33 7.53
C VAL A 46 -7.65 21.11 8.39
N GLU A 47 -6.57 21.07 9.17
CA GLU A 47 -6.36 20.06 10.20
C GLU A 47 -6.40 20.66 11.59
N PHE A 48 -6.95 19.91 12.54
CA PHE A 48 -6.97 20.27 13.95
C PHE A 48 -6.03 19.34 14.72
N ARG A 49 -5.15 19.94 15.51
CA ARG A 49 -4.14 19.27 16.33
C ARG A 49 -4.14 19.86 17.73
N ASP A 50 -3.60 19.12 18.70
CA ASP A 50 -3.19 19.77 19.95
C ASP A 50 -1.90 20.58 19.75
N ASP A 51 -1.44 21.29 20.78
CA ASP A 51 -0.22 22.10 20.69
C ASP A 51 1.08 21.29 20.53
N THR A 52 1.03 19.98 20.79
CA THR A 52 2.14 19.04 20.55
C THR A 52 2.14 18.47 19.13
N GLY A 53 1.09 18.75 18.34
CA GLY A 53 0.90 18.20 17.00
C GLY A 53 0.17 16.84 16.99
N SER A 54 -0.35 16.38 18.13
CA SER A 54 -1.09 15.13 18.24
C SER A 54 -2.48 15.22 17.59
N THR A 55 -2.96 14.08 17.08
CA THR A 55 -4.33 13.92 16.58
C THR A 55 -5.33 13.58 17.70
N TYR A 56 -4.85 13.36 18.93
CA TYR A 56 -5.69 13.09 20.08
C TYR A 56 -6.29 14.41 20.57
N LEU A 57 -7.59 14.60 20.31
CA LEU A 57 -8.35 15.67 20.94
C LEU A 57 -8.94 15.12 22.22
N SER A 58 -8.47 15.62 23.36
CA SER A 58 -9.13 15.35 24.63
C SER A 58 -10.55 15.95 24.60
N LYS A 59 -11.43 15.52 25.51
CA LYS A 59 -12.82 16.02 25.55
C LYS A 59 -12.88 17.56 25.64
N GLU A 60 -11.88 18.14 26.30
CA GLU A 60 -11.71 19.58 26.49
C GLU A 60 -11.45 20.34 25.18
N LEU A 61 -10.97 19.66 24.12
CA LEU A 61 -10.69 20.26 22.81
C LEU A 61 -11.84 20.09 21.81
N VAL A 62 -12.89 19.34 22.15
CA VAL A 62 -14.09 19.20 21.31
C VAL A 62 -14.80 20.55 21.08
N PRO A 63 -14.96 21.44 22.09
CA PRO A 63 -15.54 22.77 21.87
C PRO A 63 -14.73 23.62 20.89
N PHE A 64 -13.41 23.52 20.91
CA PHE A 64 -12.51 24.22 19.99
C PHE A 64 -12.77 23.78 18.53
N LEU A 65 -12.81 22.47 18.28
CA LEU A 65 -13.14 21.94 16.96
C LEU A 65 -14.55 22.39 16.51
N LYS A 66 -15.53 22.24 17.40
CA LYS A 66 -16.93 22.63 17.14
C LYS A 66 -17.05 24.09 16.71
N HIS A 67 -16.35 25.00 17.40
CA HIS A 67 -16.37 26.42 17.10
C HIS A 67 -16.04 26.72 15.62
N TYR A 68 -14.98 26.10 15.08
CA TYR A 68 -14.60 26.32 13.68
C TYR A 68 -15.52 25.62 12.68
N LEU A 69 -16.05 24.43 13.01
CA LEU A 69 -17.00 23.72 12.14
C LEU A 69 -18.35 24.46 12.02
N GLU A 70 -18.74 25.21 13.06
CA GLU A 70 -19.95 26.02 13.07
C GLU A 70 -19.71 27.41 12.45
N ASN A 71 -18.62 28.08 12.83
CA ASN A 71 -18.42 29.51 12.57
C ASN A 71 -17.36 29.83 11.52
N GLY A 72 -16.64 28.85 10.97
CA GLY A 72 -15.59 29.12 9.97
C GLY A 72 -14.42 29.97 10.51
N PHE A 73 -13.66 30.58 9.60
CA PHE A 73 -12.56 31.51 9.95
C PHE A 73 -12.22 32.47 8.80
N TRP A 74 -11.58 33.60 9.15
CA TRP A 74 -11.03 34.55 8.18
C TRP A 74 -9.54 34.32 7.95
N PHE A 75 -9.10 34.36 6.70
CA PHE A 75 -7.69 34.38 6.34
C PHE A 75 -7.46 35.08 5.00
N GLY A 76 -6.50 36.03 4.96
CA GLY A 76 -6.10 36.68 3.71
C GLY A 76 -7.26 37.31 2.92
N GLY A 77 -8.17 37.99 3.62
CA GLY A 77 -9.35 38.63 3.04
C GLY A 77 -10.50 37.68 2.65
N ARG A 78 -10.37 36.38 2.93
CA ARG A 78 -11.36 35.36 2.59
C ARG A 78 -11.97 34.76 3.86
N TYR A 79 -13.27 34.49 3.80
CA TYR A 79 -13.98 33.78 4.85
C TYR A 79 -14.25 32.35 4.41
N TYR A 80 -13.76 31.39 5.20
CA TYR A 80 -13.83 29.96 4.93
C TYR A 80 -14.80 29.31 5.91
N ILE A 81 -15.82 28.61 5.39
CA ILE A 81 -16.82 27.88 6.18
C ILE A 81 -16.65 26.37 5.99
N TYR A 82 -16.96 25.58 7.03
CA TYR A 82 -16.86 24.13 6.93
C TYR A 82 -17.83 23.58 5.87
N LEU A 83 -17.27 22.84 4.90
CA LEU A 83 -18.02 22.18 3.84
C LEU A 83 -18.20 20.69 4.14
N HIS A 84 -17.10 19.91 4.11
CA HIS A 84 -17.14 18.47 4.36
C HIS A 84 -15.75 17.89 4.64
N HIS A 85 -15.64 16.56 4.66
CA HIS A 85 -14.41 15.77 4.77
C HIS A 85 -14.54 14.50 3.92
N ALA A 86 -13.40 13.84 3.64
CA ALA A 86 -13.37 12.46 3.16
C ALA A 86 -13.44 11.47 4.34
N GLN A 87 -13.92 10.25 4.10
CA GLN A 87 -14.16 9.28 5.17
C GLN A 87 -12.91 8.93 5.99
N SER A 88 -11.72 8.88 5.38
CA SER A 88 -10.45 8.62 6.06
C SER A 88 -9.97 9.79 6.95
N GLN A 89 -10.46 11.00 6.69
CA GLN A 89 -9.93 12.24 7.28
C GLN A 89 -10.55 12.56 8.66
N ILE A 90 -11.76 12.07 8.94
CA ILE A 90 -12.49 12.40 10.17
C ILE A 90 -11.75 11.96 11.44
N ARG A 91 -11.19 10.75 11.45
CA ARG A 91 -10.39 10.25 12.58
C ARG A 91 -9.08 11.02 12.74
N GLN A 92 -8.58 11.62 11.65
CA GLN A 92 -7.42 12.50 11.63
C GLN A 92 -7.78 13.97 11.86
N LYS A 93 -9.04 14.32 12.11
CA LYS A 93 -9.50 15.70 12.39
C LYS A 93 -9.12 16.65 11.25
N GLN A 94 -9.28 16.16 10.03
CA GLN A 94 -8.97 16.86 8.78
C GLN A 94 -10.28 17.14 8.02
N PHE A 95 -10.43 18.36 7.53
CA PHE A 95 -11.67 18.85 6.94
C PHE A 95 -11.39 19.80 5.77
N TYR A 96 -12.35 19.90 4.86
CA TYR A 96 -12.39 20.87 3.80
C TYR A 96 -13.31 22.03 4.17
N PHE A 97 -12.75 23.23 4.08
CA PHE A 97 -13.48 24.48 4.21
C PHE A 97 -13.60 25.15 2.83
N TYR A 98 -14.61 25.99 2.67
CA TYR A 98 -15.01 26.58 1.40
C TYR A 98 -15.27 28.08 1.54
N CYS A 99 -14.84 28.87 0.55
CA CYS A 99 -15.10 30.30 0.46
C CYS A 99 -16.11 30.56 -0.65
N GLU A 100 -17.34 30.93 -0.26
CA GLU A 100 -18.48 31.10 -1.17
C GLU A 100 -18.26 32.17 -2.23
N HIS A 101 -17.64 33.29 -1.84
CA HIS A 101 -17.33 34.40 -2.73
C HIS A 101 -16.41 33.96 -3.88
N GLU A 102 -15.33 33.24 -3.56
CA GLU A 102 -14.35 32.77 -4.55
C GLU A 102 -14.89 31.62 -5.41
N GLY A 103 -15.66 30.71 -4.81
CA GLY A 103 -16.27 29.59 -5.51
C GLY A 103 -17.53 29.96 -6.31
N LYS A 104 -18.03 31.19 -6.16
CA LYS A 104 -19.22 31.75 -6.86
C LYS A 104 -20.49 30.91 -6.65
N MET A 105 -20.63 30.27 -5.49
CA MET A 105 -21.78 29.45 -5.16
C MET A 105 -21.94 29.42 -3.64
N THR A 106 -23.17 29.54 -3.14
CA THR A 106 -23.47 29.39 -1.71
C THR A 106 -23.36 27.94 -1.28
N ARG A 107 -23.15 27.70 0.02
CA ARG A 107 -23.11 26.37 0.61
C ARG A 107 -24.41 25.61 0.38
N GLU A 108 -25.56 26.27 0.47
CA GLU A 108 -26.87 25.63 0.28
C GLU A 108 -27.03 25.14 -1.17
N ALA A 109 -26.62 25.96 -2.14
CA ALA A 109 -26.57 25.54 -3.54
C ALA A 109 -25.57 24.39 -3.75
N PHE A 110 -24.43 24.43 -3.06
CA PHE A 110 -23.46 23.33 -3.05
C PHE A 110 -24.08 22.03 -2.55
N GLU A 111 -24.73 22.06 -1.37
CA GLU A 111 -25.32 20.88 -0.74
C GLU A 111 -26.45 20.28 -1.60
N SER A 112 -27.16 21.11 -2.38
CA SER A 112 -28.16 20.69 -3.37
C SER A 112 -27.51 20.01 -4.59
N TRP A 113 -26.40 20.56 -5.10
CA TRP A 113 -25.65 19.97 -6.21
C TRP A 113 -25.10 18.56 -5.89
N MET A 114 -24.76 18.30 -4.62
CA MET A 114 -24.18 17.00 -4.21
C MET A 114 -25.11 15.81 -4.47
N GLY A 115 -26.42 16.02 -4.57
CA GLY A 115 -27.44 14.99 -4.76
C GLY A 115 -28.53 15.02 -3.70
N ASN A 116 -29.48 14.08 -3.80
CA ASN A 116 -30.57 13.95 -2.84
C ASN A 116 -30.23 12.91 -1.77
N PHE A 117 -30.16 13.36 -0.52
CA PHE A 117 -29.82 12.54 0.65
C PHE A 117 -31.00 12.38 1.61
N ASP A 118 -32.19 12.86 1.25
CA ASP A 118 -33.32 12.88 2.17
C ASP A 118 -33.65 11.45 2.59
N ASN A 119 -33.72 10.50 1.66
CA ASN A 119 -34.06 9.12 1.97
C ASN A 119 -33.15 8.44 3.01
N GLU A 120 -31.91 8.92 3.20
CA GLU A 120 -30.99 8.41 4.22
C GLU A 120 -31.22 9.11 5.57
N ARG A 121 -32.03 8.48 6.42
CA ARG A 121 -32.49 9.02 7.72
C ARG A 121 -31.54 8.74 8.88
N LEU A 122 -30.47 7.98 8.67
CA LEU A 122 -29.44 7.74 9.69
C LEU A 122 -28.35 8.83 9.58
N PRO A 123 -28.14 9.68 10.60
CA PRO A 123 -27.17 10.78 10.51
C PRO A 123 -25.75 10.36 10.12
N ALA A 124 -25.27 9.24 10.66
CA ALA A 124 -23.94 8.73 10.35
C ALA A 124 -23.83 8.23 8.90
N LYS A 125 -24.79 7.42 8.42
CA LYS A 125 -24.83 7.00 7.02
C LYS A 125 -25.02 8.20 6.08
N ASN A 126 -25.90 9.15 6.41
CA ASN A 126 -26.13 10.36 5.63
C ASN A 126 -24.83 11.15 5.45
N THR A 127 -24.09 11.37 6.55
CA THR A 127 -22.76 11.99 6.52
C THR A 127 -21.80 11.19 5.64
N ALA A 128 -21.74 9.87 5.82
CA ALA A 128 -20.89 8.98 5.03
C ALA A 128 -21.28 8.89 3.53
N ARG A 129 -22.53 9.19 3.15
CA ARG A 129 -22.92 9.29 1.73
C ARG A 129 -22.36 10.55 1.09
N ARG A 130 -22.44 11.67 1.81
CA ARG A 130 -21.89 12.96 1.37
C ARG A 130 -20.36 12.96 1.26
N THR A 131 -19.65 12.27 2.17
CA THR A 131 -18.17 12.14 2.09
C THR A 131 -17.69 11.46 0.80
N GLN A 132 -18.54 10.67 0.12
CA GLN A 132 -18.14 9.95 -1.09
C GLN A 132 -17.73 10.89 -2.23
N LEU A 133 -18.33 12.08 -2.32
CA LEU A 133 -17.96 13.09 -3.33
C LEU A 133 -16.57 13.69 -3.11
N PHE A 134 -16.03 13.57 -1.89
CA PHE A 134 -14.71 14.05 -1.50
C PHE A 134 -13.63 12.96 -1.59
N SER A 135 -14.00 11.75 -2.00
CA SER A 135 -13.04 10.66 -2.20
C SER A 135 -12.11 10.99 -3.37
N SER A 136 -10.80 10.83 -3.16
CA SER A 136 -9.78 10.98 -4.19
C SER A 136 -10.08 10.07 -5.37
N THR A 137 -10.35 10.67 -6.53
CA THR A 137 -10.81 9.97 -7.74
C THR A 137 -10.28 10.67 -8.98
N GLN A 138 -10.05 9.88 -10.03
CA GLN A 138 -9.72 10.38 -11.35
C GLN A 138 -10.97 10.32 -12.24
N ALA A 139 -11.34 11.45 -12.85
CA ALA A 139 -12.40 11.43 -13.86
C ALA A 139 -11.90 10.66 -15.09
N THR A 140 -12.77 9.84 -15.68
CA THR A 140 -12.41 8.99 -16.82
C THR A 140 -13.30 9.32 -18.01
N ILE A 141 -14.31 8.50 -18.27
CA ILE A 141 -15.26 8.64 -19.36
C ILE A 141 -16.64 9.06 -18.84
N GLN A 142 -17.44 9.65 -19.72
CA GLN A 142 -18.86 9.84 -19.48
C GLN A 142 -19.62 8.65 -20.07
N ILE A 143 -20.50 8.05 -19.27
CA ILE A 143 -21.43 7.01 -19.73
C ILE A 143 -22.83 7.58 -19.52
N ASP A 144 -23.62 7.68 -20.59
CA ASP A 144 -24.99 8.18 -20.48
C ASP A 144 -25.86 7.16 -19.73
N LYS A 145 -26.75 7.64 -18.84
CA LYS A 145 -27.68 6.81 -18.08
C LYS A 145 -28.49 5.85 -18.96
N LYS A 146 -28.77 6.20 -20.22
CA LYS A 146 -29.48 5.30 -21.15
C LYS A 146 -28.72 4.00 -21.47
N PHE A 147 -27.40 3.99 -21.32
CA PHE A 147 -26.55 2.81 -21.50
C PHE A 147 -26.18 2.12 -20.17
N VAL A 148 -26.74 2.60 -19.07
CA VAL A 148 -26.58 2.05 -17.73
C VAL A 148 -27.85 1.33 -17.32
N GLU A 149 -27.73 0.05 -17.00
CA GLU A 149 -28.84 -0.75 -16.51
C GLU A 149 -28.69 -1.01 -15.01
N MET A 150 -29.76 -0.74 -14.27
CA MET A 150 -29.86 -1.14 -12.87
C MET A 150 -30.35 -2.59 -12.80
N ILE A 151 -29.58 -3.46 -12.15
CA ILE A 151 -29.89 -4.88 -11.99
C ILE A 151 -30.04 -5.24 -10.49
N PRO A 152 -30.86 -6.25 -10.14
CA PRO A 152 -31.03 -6.65 -8.75
C PRO A 152 -29.76 -7.32 -8.20
N ASP A 153 -29.59 -7.24 -6.88
CA ASP A 153 -28.60 -8.04 -6.16
C ASP A 153 -29.01 -9.51 -6.09
N LEU A 154 -28.01 -10.41 -6.07
CA LEU A 154 -28.24 -11.84 -5.88
C LEU A 154 -28.15 -12.17 -4.39
N LYS A 155 -29.27 -12.60 -3.82
CA LYS A 155 -29.42 -12.86 -2.39
C LYS A 155 -29.75 -14.32 -2.11
N THR A 156 -29.54 -14.76 -0.87
CA THR A 156 -30.09 -16.01 -0.38
C THR A 156 -31.62 -15.99 -0.43
N THR A 157 -32.26 -17.17 -0.43
CA THR A 157 -33.73 -17.30 -0.51
C THR A 157 -34.47 -16.60 0.64
N ASP A 158 -33.85 -16.50 1.81
CA ASP A 158 -34.36 -15.78 2.98
C ASP A 158 -34.00 -14.27 2.97
N GLY A 159 -33.24 -13.82 1.98
CA GLY A 159 -32.75 -12.44 1.86
C GLY A 159 -31.69 -12.05 2.89
N LYS A 160 -31.21 -12.99 3.73
CA LYS A 160 -30.26 -12.70 4.81
C LYS A 160 -28.90 -12.24 4.28
N TYR A 161 -28.42 -12.84 3.21
CA TYR A 161 -27.10 -12.54 2.66
C TYR A 161 -27.17 -12.10 1.20
N ASN A 162 -26.27 -11.20 0.81
CA ASN A 162 -26.10 -10.70 -0.55
C ASN A 162 -24.75 -11.18 -1.13
N PHE A 163 -24.78 -11.95 -2.22
CA PHE A 163 -23.59 -12.45 -2.92
C PHE A 163 -22.90 -11.40 -3.77
N THR A 164 -23.59 -10.32 -4.11
CA THR A 164 -23.14 -9.32 -5.08
C THR A 164 -23.10 -7.91 -4.51
N ASP A 165 -22.99 -7.78 -3.18
CA ASP A 165 -23.00 -6.48 -2.51
C ASP A 165 -21.85 -5.61 -3.00
N GLY A 166 -22.18 -4.54 -3.73
CA GLY A 166 -21.21 -3.54 -4.18
C GLY A 166 -20.46 -3.89 -5.47
N VAL A 167 -20.85 -4.93 -6.22
CA VAL A 167 -20.20 -5.28 -7.51
C VAL A 167 -21.16 -5.17 -8.70
N GLY A 168 -20.70 -4.48 -9.75
CA GLY A 168 -21.37 -4.36 -11.04
C GLY A 168 -20.51 -4.90 -12.19
N GLN A 169 -20.90 -4.59 -13.42
CA GLN A 169 -20.25 -5.12 -14.62
C GLN A 169 -20.03 -4.03 -15.67
N ILE A 170 -18.98 -4.15 -16.46
CA ILE A 170 -18.66 -3.20 -17.54
C ILE A 170 -18.25 -3.93 -18.81
N SER A 171 -18.65 -3.38 -19.96
CA SER A 171 -18.24 -3.90 -21.26
C SER A 171 -16.72 -3.79 -21.48
N PRO A 172 -16.11 -4.72 -22.22
CA PRO A 172 -14.68 -4.65 -22.53
C PRO A 172 -14.28 -3.33 -23.22
N GLU A 173 -15.11 -2.82 -24.11
CA GLU A 173 -14.87 -1.57 -24.86
C GLU A 173 -14.77 -0.37 -23.91
N GLN A 174 -15.72 -0.23 -22.97
CA GLN A 174 -15.70 0.87 -22.02
C GLN A 174 -14.54 0.72 -21.02
N ASN A 175 -14.19 -0.51 -20.63
CA ASN A 175 -13.01 -0.74 -19.81
C ASN A 175 -11.73 -0.26 -20.51
N LEU A 176 -11.58 -0.54 -21.81
CA LEU A 176 -10.44 -0.05 -22.60
C LEU A 176 -10.44 1.48 -22.72
N LEU A 177 -11.60 2.11 -22.92
CA LEU A 177 -11.71 3.57 -22.95
C LEU A 177 -11.31 4.22 -21.62
N ILE A 178 -11.70 3.62 -20.49
CA ILE A 178 -11.24 4.06 -19.16
C ILE A 178 -9.71 4.01 -19.09
N HIS A 179 -9.09 2.90 -19.48
CA HIS A 179 -7.63 2.74 -19.44
C HIS A 179 -6.92 3.74 -20.36
N LYS A 180 -7.43 3.95 -21.58
CA LYS A 180 -6.92 4.99 -22.50
C LYS A 180 -7.02 6.39 -21.88
N SER A 181 -8.15 6.72 -21.24
CA SER A 181 -8.36 8.04 -20.61
C SER A 181 -7.39 8.35 -19.46
N ILE A 182 -6.84 7.32 -18.80
CA ILE A 182 -5.87 7.47 -17.72
C ILE A 182 -4.41 7.30 -18.19
N GLY A 183 -4.18 7.29 -19.51
CA GLY A 183 -2.84 7.26 -20.10
C GLY A 183 -2.20 5.88 -20.19
N ILE A 184 -2.98 4.79 -20.13
CA ILE A 184 -2.48 3.44 -20.35
C ILE A 184 -2.50 3.14 -21.84
N ASN A 185 -1.34 2.75 -22.39
CA ASN A 185 -1.20 2.45 -23.80
C ASN A 185 -1.53 0.98 -24.09
N VAL A 186 -2.83 0.69 -24.10
CA VAL A 186 -3.35 -0.65 -24.36
C VAL A 186 -2.95 -1.19 -25.74
N ASP A 187 -2.68 -0.30 -26.71
CA ASP A 187 -2.27 -0.68 -28.07
C ASP A 187 -0.80 -1.19 -28.09
N HIS A 188 0.01 -0.87 -27.06
CA HIS A 188 1.34 -1.43 -26.82
C HIS A 188 1.36 -2.60 -25.83
N GLY A 189 0.19 -3.15 -25.49
CA GLY A 189 0.09 -4.30 -24.59
C GLY A 189 0.26 -3.95 -23.11
N ASP A 190 0.09 -2.68 -22.73
CA ASP A 190 0.10 -2.28 -21.32
C ASP A 190 -0.99 -3.02 -20.52
N TYR A 191 -0.72 -3.23 -19.24
CA TYR A 191 -1.61 -3.94 -18.33
C TYR A 191 -2.99 -3.26 -18.20
N VAL A 192 -4.03 -3.96 -18.67
CA VAL A 192 -5.45 -3.64 -18.49
C VAL A 192 -5.98 -4.37 -17.25
N SER A 193 -6.73 -3.69 -16.40
CA SER A 193 -7.31 -4.26 -15.18
C SER A 193 -8.67 -4.93 -15.47
N SER A 194 -8.91 -6.08 -14.81
CA SER A 194 -10.18 -6.82 -14.89
C SER A 194 -11.29 -6.24 -14.00
N VAL A 195 -10.92 -5.58 -12.91
CA VAL A 195 -11.86 -4.99 -11.94
C VAL A 195 -11.43 -3.56 -11.61
N LEU A 196 -12.40 -2.65 -11.58
CA LEU A 196 -12.22 -1.23 -11.26
C LEU A 196 -13.09 -0.86 -10.06
N GLN A 197 -12.52 -0.17 -9.07
CA GLN A 197 -13.29 0.48 -8.02
C GLN A 197 -13.70 1.88 -8.48
N ILE A 198 -14.99 2.17 -8.46
CA ILE A 198 -15.54 3.37 -9.09
C ILE A 198 -16.46 4.20 -8.17
N ARG A 199 -16.71 5.43 -8.62
CA ARG A 199 -17.90 6.23 -8.31
C ARG A 199 -18.58 6.59 -9.62
N TYR A 200 -19.91 6.51 -9.65
CA TYR A 200 -20.72 6.91 -10.81
C TYR A 200 -22.06 7.44 -10.30
N GLY A 201 -22.35 8.73 -10.49
CA GLY A 201 -23.50 9.36 -9.84
C GLY A 201 -23.46 9.16 -8.33
N GLY A 202 -24.56 8.67 -7.75
CA GLY A 202 -24.65 8.29 -6.34
C GLY A 202 -24.29 6.82 -6.06
N CYS A 203 -23.67 6.15 -7.03
CA CYS A 203 -23.27 4.75 -6.93
C CYS A 203 -21.80 4.61 -6.50
N LYS A 204 -21.54 3.64 -5.61
CA LYS A 204 -20.22 3.23 -5.14
C LYS A 204 -20.11 1.71 -5.24
N GLY A 205 -19.00 1.22 -5.77
CA GLY A 205 -18.66 -0.19 -5.76
C GLY A 205 -17.48 -0.53 -6.66
N THR A 206 -17.35 -1.82 -6.98
CA THR A 206 -16.48 -2.30 -8.05
C THR A 206 -17.27 -2.64 -9.30
N ILE A 207 -16.61 -2.67 -10.45
CA ILE A 207 -17.15 -3.18 -11.70
C ILE A 207 -16.14 -4.15 -12.32
N ALA A 208 -16.63 -5.32 -12.73
CA ALA A 208 -15.83 -6.35 -13.40
C ALA A 208 -16.10 -6.35 -14.90
N VAL A 209 -15.07 -6.64 -15.71
CA VAL A 209 -15.23 -6.80 -17.15
C VAL A 209 -16.13 -7.99 -17.42
N ASN A 210 -17.23 -7.78 -18.17
CA ASN A 210 -18.07 -8.85 -18.66
C ASN A 210 -18.06 -8.89 -20.20
N PRO A 211 -17.42 -9.89 -20.82
CA PRO A 211 -17.41 -10.10 -22.27
C PRO A 211 -18.79 -10.30 -22.93
N LEU A 212 -19.84 -10.57 -22.16
CA LEU A 212 -21.21 -10.74 -22.68
C LEU A 212 -21.92 -9.40 -22.97
N LEU A 213 -21.36 -8.27 -22.51
CA LEU A 213 -21.91 -6.95 -22.79
C LEU A 213 -21.51 -6.50 -24.19
N ASP A 214 -22.49 -6.01 -24.96
CA ASP A 214 -22.32 -5.68 -26.39
C ASP A 214 -21.58 -4.36 -26.64
N GLY A 215 -21.32 -3.58 -25.58
CA GLY A 215 -20.69 -2.25 -25.63
C GLY A 215 -21.54 -1.17 -26.31
N LYS A 216 -22.74 -1.50 -26.79
CA LYS A 216 -23.61 -0.64 -27.60
C LYS A 216 -24.85 -0.25 -26.82
N GLU A 217 -25.72 -1.20 -26.51
CA GLU A 217 -26.96 -0.95 -25.77
C GLU A 217 -26.73 -1.01 -24.27
N LYS A 218 -25.86 -1.92 -23.81
CA LYS A 218 -25.58 -2.15 -22.39
C LYS A 218 -24.09 -2.03 -22.11
N GLN A 219 -23.69 -0.87 -21.60
CA GLN A 219 -22.29 -0.53 -21.39
C GLN A 219 -21.83 -0.78 -19.95
N LEU A 220 -22.73 -0.57 -18.99
CA LEU A 220 -22.47 -0.63 -17.56
C LEU A 220 -23.70 -1.18 -16.83
N LEU A 221 -23.52 -2.24 -16.04
CA LEU A 221 -24.55 -2.77 -15.15
C LEU A 221 -24.23 -2.39 -13.71
N ILE A 222 -25.17 -1.76 -13.03
CA ILE A 222 -25.04 -1.32 -11.64
C ILE A 222 -26.06 -2.08 -10.78
N ARG A 223 -25.61 -2.63 -9.65
CA ARG A 223 -26.51 -3.30 -8.69
C ARG A 223 -27.19 -2.33 -7.73
N GLU A 224 -28.36 -2.70 -7.24
CA GLU A 224 -29.12 -1.90 -6.27
C GLU A 224 -28.28 -1.54 -5.03
N SER A 225 -27.52 -2.49 -4.49
CA SER A 225 -26.60 -2.31 -3.38
C SER A 225 -25.58 -1.21 -3.64
N MET A 226 -25.15 -0.98 -4.89
CA MET A 226 -24.19 0.06 -5.22
C MET A 226 -24.78 1.46 -5.14
N LYS A 227 -26.09 1.63 -5.36
CA LYS A 227 -26.78 2.93 -5.37
C LYS A 227 -26.98 3.44 -3.94
N LYS A 228 -26.22 4.45 -3.55
CA LYS A 228 -26.20 4.96 -2.18
C LYS A 228 -27.06 6.21 -1.96
N PHE A 229 -27.27 7.00 -3.02
CA PHE A 229 -28.14 8.19 -3.06
C PHE A 229 -28.49 8.56 -4.52
N GLU A 230 -29.47 9.43 -4.73
CA GLU A 230 -29.83 9.91 -6.07
C GLU A 230 -28.92 11.05 -6.53
N CYS A 231 -28.43 10.98 -7.76
CA CYS A 231 -27.54 11.98 -8.35
C CYS A 231 -27.57 11.93 -9.88
N GLU A 232 -27.49 13.09 -10.54
CA GLU A 232 -27.49 13.22 -12.00
C GLU A 232 -26.11 13.11 -12.66
N HIS A 233 -25.04 13.02 -11.87
CA HIS A 233 -23.67 13.01 -12.39
C HIS A 233 -23.36 11.73 -13.21
N GLN A 234 -22.94 11.91 -14.47
CA GLN A 234 -22.72 10.82 -15.45
C GLN A 234 -21.23 10.53 -15.77
N ILE A 235 -20.30 11.20 -15.10
CA ILE A 235 -18.87 10.88 -15.28
C ILE A 235 -18.53 9.70 -14.38
N LEU A 236 -17.91 8.69 -14.97
CA LEU A 236 -17.34 7.57 -14.23
C LEU A 236 -15.99 8.00 -13.65
N GLU A 237 -15.87 7.86 -12.34
CA GLU A 237 -14.71 8.31 -11.58
C GLU A 237 -13.99 7.09 -11.01
N LEU A 238 -12.72 6.91 -11.38
CA LEU A 238 -11.91 5.79 -10.97
C LEU A 238 -11.26 6.06 -9.61
N CYS A 239 -11.51 5.21 -8.62
CA CYS A 239 -10.82 5.20 -7.33
C CYS A 239 -9.49 4.44 -7.44
N LYS A 240 -9.60 3.14 -7.77
CA LYS A 240 -8.51 2.15 -7.84
C LYS A 240 -8.81 1.11 -8.92
N ARG A 241 -7.78 0.36 -9.33
CA ARG A 241 -7.88 -0.71 -10.33
C ARG A 241 -7.14 -1.97 -9.85
N SER A 242 -7.58 -3.16 -10.28
CA SER A 242 -6.89 -4.41 -9.94
C SER A 242 -5.49 -4.41 -10.56
N LEU A 243 -4.48 -4.84 -9.81
CA LEU A 243 -3.07 -4.88 -10.22
C LEU A 243 -2.37 -6.08 -9.58
N ARG A 244 -1.24 -6.49 -10.16
CA ARG A 244 -0.29 -7.39 -9.51
C ARG A 244 0.28 -6.73 -8.25
N ARG A 245 -0.24 -7.09 -7.09
CA ARG A 245 0.19 -6.57 -5.78
C ARG A 245 0.74 -7.68 -4.90
N ASN A 246 2.03 -7.61 -4.64
CA ASN A 246 2.70 -8.56 -3.74
C ASN A 246 2.17 -8.43 -2.32
N LEU A 247 1.97 -9.56 -1.65
CA LEU A 247 1.49 -9.60 -0.28
C LEU A 247 2.65 -9.57 0.71
N CYS A 248 2.47 -8.78 1.77
CA CYS A 248 3.21 -8.93 3.02
C CYS A 248 2.24 -9.38 4.11
N LEU A 249 2.61 -10.44 4.83
CA LEU A 249 1.94 -10.84 6.06
C LEU A 249 2.05 -9.72 7.09
N ASN A 250 1.13 -9.69 8.05
CA ASN A 250 1.18 -8.81 9.22
C ASN A 250 0.90 -9.64 10.48
N ARG A 251 0.94 -8.99 11.65
CA ARG A 251 0.76 -9.64 12.95
C ARG A 251 -0.58 -10.36 13.06
N GLU A 252 -1.64 -9.76 12.54
CA GLU A 252 -3.01 -10.27 12.57
C GLU A 252 -3.13 -11.57 11.76
N VAL A 253 -2.66 -11.57 10.51
CA VAL A 253 -2.69 -12.75 9.64
C VAL A 253 -1.78 -13.86 10.19
N ILE A 254 -0.59 -13.52 10.70
CA ILE A 254 0.33 -14.50 11.30
C ILE A 254 -0.30 -15.21 12.51
N ASN A 255 -1.01 -14.47 13.37
CA ASN A 255 -1.73 -15.06 14.50
C ASN A 255 -2.84 -16.01 14.03
N LEU A 256 -3.56 -15.68 12.96
CA LEU A 256 -4.58 -16.56 12.38
C LEU A 256 -3.95 -17.83 11.77
N LEU A 257 -2.85 -17.71 11.03
CA LEU A 257 -2.13 -18.85 10.48
C LEU A 257 -1.63 -19.79 11.60
N SER A 258 -1.01 -19.23 12.64
CA SER A 258 -0.55 -19.98 13.81
C SER A 258 -1.71 -20.68 14.52
N TYR A 259 -2.84 -19.98 14.74
CA TYR A 259 -4.05 -20.59 15.32
C TYR A 259 -4.62 -21.73 14.46
N ARG A 260 -4.53 -21.60 13.13
CA ARG A 260 -4.99 -22.61 12.18
C ARG A 260 -4.02 -23.79 12.03
N GLY A 261 -2.95 -23.83 12.81
CA GLY A 261 -2.03 -24.97 12.90
C GLY A 261 -0.82 -24.88 11.96
N ILE A 262 -0.57 -23.73 11.31
CA ILE A 262 0.70 -23.54 10.59
C ILE A 262 1.83 -23.49 11.61
N SER A 263 2.83 -24.36 11.42
CA SER A 263 3.96 -24.44 12.32
C SER A 263 4.81 -23.16 12.30
N ASP A 264 5.36 -22.82 13.45
CA ASP A 264 6.25 -21.68 13.61
C ASP A 264 7.44 -21.71 12.63
N ALA A 265 7.90 -22.92 12.27
CA ALA A 265 9.00 -23.13 11.33
C ALA A 265 8.68 -22.57 9.94
N HIS A 266 7.51 -22.87 9.38
CA HIS A 266 7.13 -22.39 8.05
C HIS A 266 7.04 -20.85 7.99
N ILE A 267 6.53 -20.23 9.05
CA ILE A 267 6.43 -18.76 9.13
C ILE A 267 7.82 -18.12 9.30
N LEU A 268 8.71 -18.73 10.09
CA LEU A 268 10.12 -18.31 10.21
C LEU A 268 10.86 -18.44 8.88
N ILE A 269 10.65 -19.53 8.14
CA ILE A 269 11.21 -19.73 6.80
C ILE A 269 10.74 -18.64 5.83
N ALA A 270 9.46 -18.28 5.85
CA ALA A 270 8.94 -17.17 5.04
C ALA A 270 9.64 -15.84 5.36
N GLN A 271 9.88 -15.55 6.66
CA GLN A 271 10.67 -14.39 7.06
C GLN A 271 12.09 -14.45 6.53
N LEU A 272 12.77 -15.59 6.65
CA LEU A 272 14.15 -15.76 6.20
C LEU A 272 14.28 -15.61 4.68
N ARG A 273 13.36 -16.19 3.90
CA ARG A 273 13.30 -15.99 2.44
C ARG A 273 13.15 -14.52 2.07
N ASN A 274 12.29 -13.78 2.77
CA ASN A 274 12.15 -12.33 2.56
C ASN A 274 13.45 -11.57 2.87
N ILE A 275 14.10 -11.88 4.00
CA ILE A 275 15.37 -11.25 4.38
C ILE A 275 16.46 -11.57 3.36
N LEU A 276 16.57 -12.80 2.89
CA LEU A 276 17.55 -13.18 1.88
C LEU A 276 17.31 -12.50 0.53
N TRP A 277 16.05 -12.38 0.10
CA TRP A 277 15.72 -11.59 -1.08
C TRP A 277 16.20 -10.14 -0.95
N LEU A 278 16.00 -9.50 0.20
CA LEU A 278 16.52 -8.15 0.48
C LEU A 278 18.05 -8.13 0.46
N MET A 279 18.73 -9.06 1.13
CA MET A 279 20.19 -9.05 1.23
C MET A 279 20.87 -9.37 -0.11
N SER A 280 20.29 -10.28 -0.90
CA SER A 280 20.79 -10.62 -2.23
C SER A 280 20.85 -9.42 -3.17
N SER A 281 20.00 -8.41 -2.95
CA SER A 281 19.98 -7.17 -3.72
C SER A 281 21.21 -6.30 -3.56
N LEU A 282 22.04 -6.55 -2.55
CA LEU A 282 23.28 -5.82 -2.31
C LEU A 282 24.46 -6.40 -3.09
N VAL A 283 24.35 -7.64 -3.55
CA VAL A 283 25.44 -8.39 -4.20
C VAL A 283 25.11 -8.81 -5.63
N SER A 284 23.83 -9.03 -5.95
CA SER A 284 23.38 -9.42 -7.29
C SER A 284 22.65 -8.28 -8.00
N ASN A 285 23.02 -8.03 -9.25
CA ASN A 285 22.39 -6.98 -10.06
C ASN A 285 20.93 -7.33 -10.41
N GLN A 286 20.63 -8.62 -10.64
CA GLN A 286 19.27 -9.08 -10.90
C GLN A 286 18.37 -8.91 -9.67
N SER A 287 18.86 -9.29 -8.49
CA SER A 287 18.14 -9.07 -7.23
C SER A 287 18.01 -7.58 -6.89
N ALA A 288 19.02 -6.77 -7.18
CA ALA A 288 18.97 -5.31 -7.04
C ALA A 288 17.82 -4.72 -7.85
N LEU A 289 17.73 -5.08 -9.14
CA LEU A 289 16.62 -4.68 -10.00
C LEU A 289 15.26 -5.14 -9.47
N SER A 290 15.16 -6.38 -8.99
CA SER A 290 13.93 -6.94 -8.42
C SER A 290 13.45 -6.14 -7.20
N VAL A 291 14.33 -5.89 -6.23
CA VAL A 291 14.02 -5.13 -5.01
C VAL A 291 13.69 -3.67 -5.33
N LEU A 292 14.49 -3.00 -6.16
CA LEU A 292 14.26 -1.61 -6.51
C LEU A 292 12.95 -1.43 -7.31
N LYS A 293 12.66 -2.32 -8.27
CA LYS A 293 11.37 -2.31 -8.98
C LYS A 293 10.19 -2.56 -8.04
N ASP A 294 10.33 -3.37 -7.00
CA ASP A 294 9.24 -3.65 -6.05
C ASP A 294 9.01 -2.50 -5.04
N LYS A 295 10.09 -1.83 -4.61
CA LYS A 295 10.07 -0.93 -3.44
C LYS A 295 10.24 0.55 -3.75
N VAL A 296 10.82 0.92 -4.89
CA VAL A 296 11.09 2.31 -5.27
C VAL A 296 10.00 2.85 -6.18
N LEU A 297 9.70 4.14 -6.07
CA LEU A 297 8.76 4.82 -6.97
C LEU A 297 9.10 4.57 -8.45
N HIS A 298 8.12 4.06 -9.20
CA HIS A 298 8.23 3.83 -10.65
C HIS A 298 8.16 5.13 -11.46
N VAL A 299 9.19 5.96 -11.32
CA VAL A 299 9.45 7.16 -12.14
C VAL A 299 10.71 7.01 -13.00
N LEU A 300 11.57 6.05 -12.66
CA LEU A 300 12.80 5.72 -13.37
C LEU A 300 12.56 4.77 -14.56
N GLN A 301 13.43 4.84 -15.57
CA GLN A 301 13.37 3.98 -16.77
C GLN A 301 14.00 2.60 -16.52
N TRP A 302 13.35 1.78 -15.68
CA TRP A 302 13.90 0.51 -15.20
C TRP A 302 14.30 -0.50 -16.29
N SER A 303 13.66 -0.46 -17.47
CA SER A 303 14.02 -1.31 -18.61
C SER A 303 15.34 -0.93 -19.27
N LYS A 304 15.77 0.33 -19.13
CA LYS A 304 17.07 0.81 -19.61
C LYS A 304 18.13 0.72 -18.51
N ILE A 305 17.72 0.98 -17.27
CA ILE A 305 18.60 0.82 -16.09
C ILE A 305 19.06 -0.63 -15.95
N SER A 306 18.29 -1.62 -16.39
CA SER A 306 18.71 -3.03 -16.37
C SER A 306 19.92 -3.34 -17.25
N SER A 307 20.29 -2.46 -18.18
CA SER A 307 21.51 -2.59 -18.98
C SER A 307 22.77 -2.13 -18.23
N TYR A 308 22.63 -1.47 -17.07
CA TYR A 308 23.77 -1.07 -16.25
C TYR A 308 24.30 -2.28 -15.45
N PRO A 309 25.62 -2.54 -15.47
CA PRO A 309 26.18 -3.82 -15.02
C PRO A 309 26.12 -4.05 -13.51
N CYS A 310 26.21 -3.00 -12.68
CA CYS A 310 26.32 -3.18 -11.23
C CYS A 310 25.69 -2.03 -10.43
N LEU A 311 24.36 -2.09 -10.24
CA LEU A 311 23.62 -1.07 -9.49
C LEU A 311 24.09 -0.90 -8.05
N SER A 312 24.57 -1.97 -7.40
CA SER A 312 25.07 -1.89 -6.02
C SER A 312 26.37 -1.10 -5.87
N LYS A 313 27.11 -0.83 -6.95
CA LYS A 313 28.32 0.03 -6.93
C LYS A 313 28.03 1.48 -7.27
N GLU A 314 26.91 1.75 -7.94
CA GLU A 314 26.53 3.09 -8.34
C GLU A 314 25.98 3.86 -7.12
N PRO A 315 26.55 5.03 -6.75
CA PRO A 315 26.19 5.74 -5.52
C PRO A 315 24.69 5.99 -5.29
N PHE A 316 23.91 6.35 -6.31
CA PHE A 316 22.48 6.60 -6.15
C PHE A 316 21.71 5.30 -5.87
N PHE A 317 21.89 4.27 -6.70
CA PHE A 317 21.23 2.97 -6.52
C PHE A 317 21.70 2.24 -5.27
N HIS A 318 22.98 2.33 -4.91
CA HIS A 318 23.50 1.78 -3.66
C HIS A 318 22.78 2.38 -2.44
N ARG A 319 22.61 3.70 -2.41
CA ARG A 319 21.85 4.38 -1.34
C ARG A 319 20.39 3.98 -1.33
N LEU A 320 19.74 3.87 -2.50
CA LEU A 320 18.37 3.34 -2.60
C LEU A 320 18.26 1.92 -2.04
N LEU A 321 19.20 1.04 -2.37
CA LEU A 321 19.23 -0.35 -1.90
C LEU A 321 19.42 -0.42 -0.38
N LEU A 322 20.44 0.24 0.17
CA LEU A 322 20.69 0.25 1.62
C LEU A 322 19.49 0.78 2.40
N THR A 323 18.92 1.91 1.96
CA THR A 323 17.75 2.51 2.60
C THR A 323 16.52 1.60 2.46
N THR A 324 16.32 0.97 1.30
CA THR A 324 15.23 0.01 1.08
C THR A 324 15.37 -1.20 1.99
N VAL A 325 16.55 -1.83 2.04
CA VAL A 325 16.83 -3.00 2.87
C VAL A 325 16.63 -2.64 4.34
N SER A 326 17.24 -1.55 4.81
CA SER A 326 17.11 -1.06 6.19
C SER A 326 15.66 -0.81 6.60
N ASN A 327 14.87 -0.14 5.75
CA ASN A 327 13.45 0.12 6.04
C ASN A 327 12.62 -1.18 6.05
N ASN A 328 12.85 -2.10 5.10
CA ASN A 328 12.09 -3.35 5.10
C ASN A 328 12.46 -4.23 6.30
N LEU A 329 13.73 -4.28 6.72
CA LEU A 329 14.14 -4.93 7.96
C LEU A 329 13.45 -4.30 9.18
N TYR A 330 13.39 -2.97 9.24
CA TYR A 330 12.65 -2.25 10.28
C TYR A 330 11.16 -2.61 10.30
N GLU A 331 10.51 -2.71 9.13
CA GLU A 331 9.11 -3.12 9.04
C GLU A 331 8.88 -4.60 9.44
N ILE A 332 9.82 -5.50 9.11
CA ILE A 332 9.77 -6.90 9.58
C ILE A 332 9.82 -6.93 11.11
N VAL A 333 10.77 -6.20 11.72
CA VAL A 333 10.92 -6.15 13.18
C VAL A 333 9.69 -5.53 13.86
N THR A 334 9.25 -4.36 13.40
CA THR A 334 8.24 -3.55 14.10
C THR A 334 6.80 -3.92 13.75
N ARG A 335 6.56 -4.61 12.62
CA ARG A 335 5.20 -4.91 12.13
C ARG A 335 5.02 -6.34 11.65
N ALA A 336 6.06 -7.17 11.68
CA ALA A 336 6.05 -8.51 11.09
C ALA A 336 5.63 -8.50 9.61
N HIS A 337 6.02 -7.44 8.87
CA HIS A 337 5.76 -7.29 7.44
C HIS A 337 6.63 -8.24 6.60
N ILE A 338 6.16 -9.48 6.45
CA ILE A 338 6.91 -10.55 5.78
C ILE A 338 6.38 -10.75 4.36
N ARG A 339 7.20 -10.46 3.36
CA ARG A 339 6.87 -10.74 1.94
C ARG A 339 6.73 -12.24 1.73
N VAL A 340 5.68 -12.65 1.01
CA VAL A 340 5.47 -14.03 0.57
C VAL A 340 5.35 -14.05 -0.95
N SER A 341 6.18 -14.85 -1.62
CA SER A 341 6.25 -14.91 -3.08
C SER A 341 4.99 -15.52 -3.72
N LYS A 342 4.43 -16.56 -3.09
CA LYS A 342 3.19 -17.24 -3.48
C LYS A 342 1.96 -16.65 -2.77
N ALA A 343 1.86 -15.32 -2.77
CA ALA A 343 0.71 -14.61 -2.22
C ALA A 343 0.51 -13.23 -2.86
N ARG A 344 -0.74 -12.75 -2.95
CA ARG A 344 -1.09 -11.43 -3.49
C ARG A 344 -2.25 -10.78 -2.75
N TYR A 345 -2.28 -9.46 -2.79
CA TYR A 345 -3.50 -8.68 -2.52
C TYR A 345 -4.35 -8.63 -3.79
N MET A 346 -5.63 -8.98 -3.71
CA MET A 346 -6.53 -9.05 -4.86
C MET A 346 -7.88 -8.40 -4.54
N PHE A 347 -8.50 -7.72 -5.51
CA PHE A 347 -9.92 -7.36 -5.39
C PHE A 347 -10.80 -8.60 -5.45
N GLY A 348 -11.87 -8.60 -4.66
CA GLY A 348 -12.96 -9.56 -4.81
C GLY A 348 -13.89 -9.18 -5.97
N THR A 349 -14.41 -10.19 -6.66
CA THR A 349 -15.52 -10.06 -7.59
C THR A 349 -16.36 -11.34 -7.58
N VAL A 350 -17.40 -11.41 -8.40
CA VAL A 350 -18.37 -12.50 -8.42
C VAL A 350 -18.34 -13.24 -9.76
N ASP A 351 -18.56 -14.54 -9.70
CA ASP A 351 -18.81 -15.37 -10.87
C ASP A 351 -20.22 -15.12 -11.42
N GLU A 352 -20.30 -14.25 -12.42
CA GLU A 352 -21.54 -13.92 -13.14
C GLU A 352 -22.06 -15.09 -14.02
N TYR A 353 -21.25 -16.12 -14.28
CA TYR A 353 -21.60 -17.26 -15.14
C TYR A 353 -22.22 -18.42 -14.36
N LYS A 354 -22.20 -18.39 -13.02
CA LYS A 354 -22.76 -19.44 -12.15
C LYS A 354 -22.05 -20.79 -12.29
N VAL A 355 -20.75 -20.79 -12.59
CA VAL A 355 -19.93 -22.00 -12.78
C VAL A 355 -19.22 -22.46 -11.50
N LEU A 356 -19.04 -21.59 -10.52
CA LEU A 356 -18.42 -21.90 -9.23
C LEU A 356 -19.46 -22.38 -8.22
N LYS A 357 -19.11 -23.44 -7.46
CA LYS A 357 -19.91 -23.98 -6.34
C LYS A 357 -19.48 -23.34 -5.02
N GLN A 358 -20.32 -23.46 -3.98
CA GLN A 358 -19.91 -23.11 -2.61
C GLN A 358 -18.64 -23.88 -2.23
N GLY A 359 -17.66 -23.18 -1.66
CA GLY A 359 -16.34 -23.69 -1.31
C GLY A 359 -15.29 -23.52 -2.40
N GLN A 360 -15.69 -23.14 -3.62
CA GLN A 360 -14.77 -22.91 -4.74
C GLN A 360 -14.55 -21.42 -5.01
N VAL A 361 -13.39 -21.10 -5.57
CA VAL A 361 -13.04 -19.77 -6.08
C VAL A 361 -12.26 -19.92 -7.39
N PHE A 362 -12.20 -18.85 -8.19
CA PHE A 362 -11.31 -18.79 -9.34
C PHE A 362 -10.27 -17.69 -9.13
N VAL A 363 -9.01 -18.02 -9.42
CA VAL A 363 -7.88 -17.09 -9.36
C VAL A 363 -6.94 -17.37 -10.53
N GLN A 364 -6.68 -16.33 -11.32
CA GLN A 364 -5.67 -16.34 -12.37
C GLN A 364 -4.69 -15.20 -12.13
N ILE A 365 -3.40 -15.50 -12.06
CA ILE A 365 -2.34 -14.53 -11.77
C ILE A 365 -1.58 -14.16 -13.03
N THR A 366 -1.16 -12.90 -13.13
CA THR A 366 -0.19 -12.46 -14.15
C THR A 366 1.24 -12.62 -13.61
N ASN A 367 2.10 -13.35 -14.30
CA ASN A 367 3.51 -13.57 -13.97
C ASN A 367 4.38 -12.36 -14.36
N GLU A 368 5.66 -12.37 -13.95
CA GLU A 368 6.61 -11.28 -14.27
C GLU A 368 6.83 -11.08 -15.76
N ASN A 369 6.83 -12.17 -16.51
CA ASN A 369 6.94 -12.17 -17.97
C ASN A 369 5.61 -11.83 -18.69
N GLY A 370 4.57 -11.45 -17.95
CA GLY A 370 3.25 -11.12 -18.50
C GLY A 370 2.36 -12.34 -18.82
N THR A 371 2.86 -13.56 -18.71
CA THR A 371 2.04 -14.77 -18.89
C THR A 371 1.01 -14.93 -17.78
N LYS A 372 -0.09 -15.63 -18.04
CA LYS A 372 -1.15 -15.87 -17.06
C LYS A 372 -1.14 -17.32 -16.60
N THR A 373 -1.34 -17.54 -15.31
CA THR A 373 -1.41 -18.87 -14.71
C THR A 373 -2.65 -18.97 -13.84
N VAL A 374 -3.48 -19.98 -14.09
CA VAL A 374 -4.63 -20.30 -13.24
C VAL A 374 -4.14 -21.08 -12.03
N LEU A 375 -4.58 -20.70 -10.84
CA LEU A 375 -4.29 -21.43 -9.61
C LEU A 375 -5.32 -22.56 -9.44
N GLU A 376 -4.85 -23.72 -8.98
CA GLU A 376 -5.68 -24.88 -8.66
C GLU A 376 -5.28 -25.45 -7.30
N GLY A 377 -6.27 -25.95 -6.55
CA GLY A 377 -6.05 -26.51 -5.21
C GLY A 377 -6.37 -25.54 -4.06
N PRO A 378 -6.06 -25.92 -2.81
CA PRO A 378 -6.45 -25.15 -1.65
C PRO A 378 -5.66 -23.84 -1.53
N ILE A 379 -6.37 -22.75 -1.28
CA ILE A 379 -5.78 -21.42 -1.04
C ILE A 379 -6.34 -20.81 0.24
N ALA A 380 -5.49 -20.11 0.99
CA ALA A 380 -5.88 -19.37 2.19
C ALA A 380 -6.23 -17.92 1.83
N ILE A 381 -7.38 -17.46 2.31
CA ILE A 381 -7.93 -16.15 2.02
C ILE A 381 -8.32 -15.47 3.33
N THR A 382 -7.94 -14.21 3.48
CA THR A 382 -8.37 -13.35 4.59
C THR A 382 -8.44 -11.89 4.12
N LYS A 383 -8.94 -10.98 4.95
CA LYS A 383 -8.99 -9.54 4.67
C LYS A 383 -8.60 -8.75 5.89
N ASN A 384 -7.68 -7.80 5.71
CA ASN A 384 -7.33 -6.90 6.79
C ASN A 384 -8.41 -5.81 7.01
N PRO A 385 -8.64 -5.39 8.26
CA PRO A 385 -8.17 -6.01 9.50
C PRO A 385 -8.90 -7.32 9.83
N CYS A 386 -8.17 -8.38 10.22
CA CYS A 386 -8.71 -9.70 10.56
C CYS A 386 -8.35 -10.08 12.01
N HIS A 387 -9.33 -10.08 12.91
CA HIS A 387 -9.10 -10.28 14.34
C HIS A 387 -9.79 -11.54 14.87
N HIS A 388 -10.86 -11.99 14.24
CA HIS A 388 -11.64 -13.12 14.72
C HIS A 388 -11.04 -14.43 14.17
N PRO A 389 -11.00 -15.53 14.95
CA PRO A 389 -10.49 -16.83 14.50
C PRO A 389 -11.08 -17.35 13.17
N GLY A 390 -12.33 -16.97 12.89
CA GLY A 390 -13.06 -17.34 11.67
C GLY A 390 -12.75 -16.52 10.42
N ASP A 391 -11.92 -15.47 10.52
CA ASP A 391 -11.65 -14.52 9.43
C ASP A 391 -10.74 -15.06 8.33
N LEU A 392 -9.98 -16.12 8.62
CA LEU A 392 -9.20 -16.82 7.60
C LEU A 392 -9.99 -18.03 7.10
N ARG A 393 -10.14 -18.14 5.78
CA ARG A 393 -10.85 -19.24 5.10
C ARG A 393 -9.90 -19.94 4.16
N VAL A 394 -9.98 -21.27 4.11
CA VAL A 394 -9.34 -22.08 3.07
C VAL A 394 -10.43 -22.49 2.09
N LEU A 395 -10.27 -22.12 0.82
CA LEU A 395 -11.20 -22.40 -0.28
C LEU A 395 -10.45 -23.12 -1.41
N GLU A 396 -11.19 -23.82 -2.27
CA GLU A 396 -10.62 -24.55 -3.40
C GLU A 396 -10.54 -23.67 -4.64
N ALA A 397 -9.34 -23.36 -5.12
CA ALA A 397 -9.13 -22.72 -6.41
C ALA A 397 -9.39 -23.75 -7.52
N VAL A 398 -10.24 -23.41 -8.48
CA VAL A 398 -10.60 -24.29 -9.60
C VAL A 398 -10.41 -23.59 -10.93
N ASN A 399 -9.98 -24.34 -11.94
CA ASN A 399 -9.85 -23.83 -13.30
C ASN A 399 -11.19 -23.91 -14.05
N ASN A 400 -11.64 -22.76 -14.58
CA ASN A 400 -12.80 -22.69 -15.44
C ASN A 400 -12.58 -21.67 -16.57
N SER A 401 -12.71 -22.12 -17.81
CA SER A 401 -12.43 -21.30 -19.01
C SER A 401 -13.35 -20.10 -19.17
N TYR A 402 -14.59 -20.16 -18.67
CA TYR A 402 -15.51 -19.01 -18.71
C TYR A 402 -14.96 -17.80 -17.94
N LEU A 403 -14.07 -18.02 -16.96
CA LEU A 403 -13.54 -16.98 -16.07
C LEU A 403 -12.13 -16.49 -16.46
N HIS A 404 -11.51 -17.03 -17.52
CA HIS A 404 -10.14 -16.69 -17.94
C HIS A 404 -9.93 -15.22 -18.35
N HIS A 405 -11.00 -14.48 -18.63
CA HIS A 405 -10.95 -13.05 -18.87
C HIS A 405 -10.67 -12.24 -17.58
N LEU A 406 -10.88 -12.83 -16.40
CA LEU A 406 -10.59 -12.23 -15.10
C LEU A 406 -9.20 -12.64 -14.63
N TYR A 407 -8.35 -11.68 -14.28
CA TYR A 407 -7.00 -11.94 -13.75
C TYR A 407 -6.60 -10.89 -12.72
N ASP A 408 -5.71 -11.31 -11.81
CA ASP A 408 -5.26 -10.58 -10.63
C ASP A 408 -6.43 -10.09 -9.75
N VAL A 409 -7.47 -10.93 -9.67
CA VAL A 409 -8.68 -10.76 -8.88
C VAL A 409 -9.10 -12.12 -8.30
N LEU A 410 -9.83 -12.08 -7.19
CA LEU A 410 -10.42 -13.25 -6.55
C LEU A 410 -11.91 -13.32 -6.92
N VAL A 411 -12.30 -14.39 -7.62
CA VAL A 411 -13.69 -14.58 -8.07
C VAL A 411 -14.42 -15.52 -7.12
N PHE A 412 -15.46 -15.02 -6.47
CA PHE A 412 -16.31 -15.76 -5.54
C PHE A 412 -17.53 -16.38 -6.24
N PRO A 413 -18.08 -17.49 -5.71
CA PRO A 413 -19.31 -18.08 -6.21
C PRO A 413 -20.50 -17.20 -5.83
N GLN A 414 -21.51 -17.17 -6.69
CA GLN A 414 -22.80 -16.50 -6.43
C GLN A 414 -23.87 -17.43 -5.83
N GLN A 415 -23.47 -18.58 -5.31
CA GLN A 415 -24.37 -19.64 -4.82
C GLN A 415 -23.86 -20.20 -3.50
N GLY A 416 -24.80 -20.54 -2.61
CA GLY A 416 -24.50 -21.19 -1.34
C GLY A 416 -25.41 -20.71 -0.22
N SER A 417 -25.07 -21.07 1.02
CA SER A 417 -25.79 -20.64 2.22
C SER A 417 -25.31 -19.27 2.74
N ARG A 418 -24.05 -18.90 2.47
CA ARG A 418 -23.46 -17.62 2.85
C ARG A 418 -22.34 -17.25 1.86
N PRO A 419 -22.27 -16.00 1.38
CA PRO A 419 -21.18 -15.52 0.53
C PRO A 419 -19.83 -15.61 1.24
N HIS A 420 -18.81 -16.15 0.57
CA HIS A 420 -17.46 -16.26 1.16
C HIS A 420 -16.85 -14.89 1.51
N ALA A 421 -17.15 -13.83 0.75
CA ALA A 421 -16.78 -12.46 1.11
C ALA A 421 -17.28 -12.11 2.53
N SER A 422 -18.56 -12.33 2.82
CA SER A 422 -19.15 -12.10 4.16
C SER A 422 -18.54 -13.00 5.24
N GLU A 423 -18.09 -14.22 4.90
CA GLU A 423 -17.40 -15.10 5.85
C GLU A 423 -16.03 -14.55 6.29
N ILE A 424 -15.42 -13.71 5.45
CA ILE A 424 -14.06 -13.16 5.64
C ILE A 424 -14.19 -11.75 6.22
N SER A 425 -14.16 -11.63 7.55
CA SER A 425 -14.20 -10.33 8.24
C SER A 425 -15.40 -9.43 7.87
N GLY A 426 -16.53 -10.02 7.50
CA GLY A 426 -17.74 -9.26 7.12
C GLY A 426 -17.57 -8.42 5.86
N SER A 427 -16.74 -8.88 4.92
CA SER A 427 -16.39 -8.14 3.71
C SER A 427 -17.53 -8.04 2.69
N ASP A 428 -17.48 -6.98 1.89
CA ASP A 428 -18.30 -6.78 0.69
C ASP A 428 -17.43 -6.75 -0.58
N LEU A 429 -18.03 -6.49 -1.75
CA LEU A 429 -17.33 -6.39 -3.02
C LEU A 429 -17.25 -4.94 -3.52
N ASP A 430 -17.32 -3.95 -2.63
CA ASP A 430 -17.31 -2.52 -2.97
C ASP A 430 -15.89 -1.92 -3.15
N GLY A 431 -14.88 -2.77 -2.99
CA GLY A 431 -13.46 -2.52 -3.22
C GLY A 431 -12.55 -3.07 -2.12
N ASP A 432 -13.02 -4.06 -1.36
CA ASP A 432 -12.21 -4.80 -0.40
C ASP A 432 -11.09 -5.59 -1.10
N GLU A 433 -9.93 -5.62 -0.45
CA GLU A 433 -8.72 -6.29 -0.93
C GLU A 433 -8.41 -7.49 -0.04
N TYR A 434 -8.39 -8.67 -0.65
CA TYR A 434 -8.17 -9.94 0.02
C TYR A 434 -6.70 -10.33 -0.06
N SER A 435 -6.20 -10.83 1.06
CA SER A 435 -4.93 -11.54 1.16
C SER A 435 -5.14 -12.96 0.65
N VAL A 436 -4.59 -13.29 -0.52
CA VAL A 436 -4.70 -14.63 -1.15
C VAL A 436 -3.34 -15.30 -1.10
N ILE A 437 -3.24 -16.44 -0.41
CA ILE A 437 -2.00 -17.20 -0.17
C ILE A 437 -2.19 -18.60 -0.75
N TRP A 438 -1.31 -18.99 -1.68
CA TRP A 438 -1.26 -20.32 -2.27
C TRP A 438 0.09 -21.01 -2.06
N ASP A 439 0.88 -20.50 -1.10
CA ASP A 439 2.06 -21.20 -0.60
C ASP A 439 1.60 -22.39 0.24
N SER A 440 1.86 -23.61 -0.22
CA SER A 440 1.46 -24.85 0.46
C SER A 440 1.96 -24.92 1.90
N ASP A 441 3.08 -24.27 2.21
CA ASP A 441 3.67 -24.24 3.55
C ASP A 441 2.93 -23.28 4.50
N LEU A 442 2.07 -22.42 3.96
CA LEU A 442 1.29 -21.41 4.69
C LEU A 442 -0.23 -21.56 4.48
N VAL A 443 -0.69 -22.59 3.76
CA VAL A 443 -2.12 -22.89 3.61
C VAL A 443 -2.53 -23.90 4.70
N PRO A 444 -3.44 -23.53 5.62
CA PRO A 444 -3.86 -24.44 6.67
C PRO A 444 -4.59 -25.67 6.13
N THR A 445 -4.35 -26.82 6.75
CA THR A 445 -5.08 -28.08 6.48
C THR A 445 -6.24 -28.30 7.45
N SER A 446 -6.32 -27.50 8.52
CA SER A 446 -7.40 -27.56 9.51
C SER A 446 -8.74 -27.12 8.89
N PRO A 447 -9.87 -27.73 9.30
CA PRO A 447 -11.19 -27.29 8.87
C PRO A 447 -11.42 -25.80 9.16
N ASN A 448 -12.20 -25.16 8.31
CA ASN A 448 -12.58 -23.77 8.51
C ASN A 448 -13.42 -23.61 9.79
N PRO A 449 -13.05 -22.71 10.73
CA PRO A 449 -13.88 -22.38 11.88
C PRO A 449 -15.23 -21.79 11.46
N ILE A 450 -16.17 -21.68 12.39
CA ILE A 450 -17.44 -21.00 12.13
C ILE A 450 -17.15 -19.50 11.88
N PRO A 451 -17.59 -18.92 10.75
CA PRO A 451 -17.39 -17.50 10.48
C PRO A 451 -18.24 -16.66 11.44
N TYR A 452 -17.66 -15.57 11.94
CA TYR A 452 -18.39 -14.65 12.82
C TYR A 452 -19.52 -13.95 12.06
N ASP A 453 -20.65 -13.70 12.73
CA ASP A 453 -21.77 -12.96 12.16
C ASP A 453 -21.58 -11.47 12.48
N TYR A 454 -20.95 -10.74 11.55
CA TYR A 454 -20.67 -9.31 11.69
C TYR A 454 -21.95 -8.45 11.61
N ASP A 455 -23.04 -9.01 11.08
CA ASP A 455 -24.31 -8.32 10.90
C ASP A 455 -25.28 -8.52 12.08
N SER A 456 -24.88 -9.29 13.10
CA SER A 456 -25.76 -9.62 14.24
C SER A 456 -25.95 -8.47 15.24
N GLY A 457 -25.29 -7.32 15.03
CA GLY A 457 -25.37 -6.16 15.92
C GLY A 457 -26.71 -5.43 15.85
N PRO A 458 -27.09 -4.65 16.89
CA PRO A 458 -28.30 -3.83 16.84
C PRO A 458 -28.15 -2.77 15.74
N SER A 459 -29.13 -2.74 14.83
CA SER A 459 -29.17 -1.69 13.81
C SER A 459 -29.50 -0.33 14.45
N PRO A 460 -28.78 0.75 14.11
CA PRO A 460 -29.12 2.08 14.59
C PRO A 460 -30.52 2.49 14.08
N LYS A 461 -31.27 3.20 14.93
CA LYS A 461 -32.63 3.63 14.59
C LYS A 461 -32.58 4.90 13.71
N PRO A 462 -33.23 4.90 12.54
CA PRO A 462 -33.33 6.10 11.70
C PRO A 462 -34.15 7.19 12.38
N LEU A 463 -33.91 8.44 12.00
CA LEU A 463 -34.75 9.56 12.41
C LEU A 463 -36.10 9.54 11.65
N ASN A 464 -37.16 10.02 12.29
CA ASN A 464 -38.47 10.21 11.65
C ASN A 464 -38.56 11.50 10.81
N ARG A 465 -37.43 12.21 10.65
CA ARG A 465 -37.30 13.46 9.89
C ARG A 465 -36.04 13.46 9.04
N VAL A 466 -35.94 14.41 8.12
CA VAL A 466 -34.70 14.66 7.35
C VAL A 466 -33.55 14.97 8.32
N VAL A 467 -32.36 14.46 8.01
CA VAL A 467 -31.11 14.70 8.74
C VAL A 467 -30.66 16.14 8.53
N THR A 468 -30.51 16.92 9.60
CA THR A 468 -30.04 18.32 9.54
C THR A 468 -28.52 18.40 9.59
N ARG A 469 -27.96 19.60 9.37
CA ARG A 469 -26.52 19.85 9.54
C ARG A 469 -26.07 19.56 10.97
N ASP A 470 -26.86 19.93 11.96
CA ASP A 470 -26.53 19.74 13.38
C ASP A 470 -26.45 18.26 13.76
N ASP A 471 -27.35 17.42 13.21
CA ASP A 471 -27.26 15.96 13.40
C ASP A 471 -25.94 15.41 12.86
N ARG A 472 -25.51 15.88 11.69
CA ARG A 472 -24.24 15.46 11.07
C ARG A 472 -23.03 15.95 11.88
N LEU A 473 -23.05 17.22 12.31
CA LEU A 473 -21.99 17.78 13.15
C LEU A 473 -21.85 17.02 14.46
N LYS A 474 -22.96 16.61 15.08
CA LYS A 474 -22.92 15.77 16.28
C LYS A 474 -22.19 14.45 16.03
N VAL A 475 -22.52 13.73 14.96
CA VAL A 475 -21.81 12.49 14.59
C VAL A 475 -20.31 12.74 14.39
N ILE A 476 -19.96 13.85 13.73
CA ILE A 476 -18.55 14.19 13.48
C ILE A 476 -17.79 14.39 14.79
N LEU A 477 -18.37 15.16 15.72
CA LEU A 477 -17.76 15.42 17.01
C LEU A 477 -17.63 14.14 17.85
N ASP A 478 -18.66 13.29 17.86
CA ASP A 478 -18.67 12.01 18.58
C ASP A 478 -17.54 11.09 18.06
N VAL A 479 -17.40 10.95 16.75
CA VAL A 479 -16.33 10.15 16.11
C VAL A 479 -14.94 10.74 16.38
N CYS A 480 -14.81 12.07 16.38
CA CYS A 480 -13.53 12.72 16.68
C CYS A 480 -13.10 12.54 18.14
N GLU A 481 -14.04 12.49 19.09
CA GLU A 481 -13.80 12.26 20.52
C GLU A 481 -13.31 10.83 20.81
N GLN A 482 -13.82 9.83 20.07
CA GLN A 482 -13.57 8.42 20.35
C GLN A 482 -12.76 7.73 19.23
N ASP A 483 -11.43 7.94 19.20
CA ASP A 483 -10.52 7.19 18.32
C ASP A 483 -9.76 6.10 19.10
N ASN A 484 -10.45 4.98 19.38
CA ASN A 484 -9.88 3.86 20.16
C ASN A 484 -9.42 2.68 19.30
N LEU A 485 -9.62 2.70 17.98
CA LEU A 485 -9.39 1.54 17.11
C LEU A 485 -7.97 0.97 17.23
N GLY A 486 -6.94 1.83 17.13
CA GLY A 486 -5.54 1.42 17.25
C GLY A 486 -5.20 0.91 18.66
N ARG A 487 -5.80 1.51 19.70
CA ARG A 487 -5.60 1.10 21.09
C ARG A 487 -6.22 -0.27 21.36
N LEU A 488 -7.44 -0.51 20.87
CA LEU A 488 -8.13 -1.79 20.98
C LEU A 488 -7.39 -2.89 20.22
N SER A 489 -6.89 -2.60 19.01
CA SER A 489 -6.09 -3.53 18.20
C SER A 489 -4.79 -3.94 18.92
N ASN A 490 -4.08 -2.98 19.53
CA ASN A 490 -2.89 -3.28 20.34
C ASN A 490 -3.21 -4.14 21.57
N ILE A 491 -4.34 -3.87 22.24
CA ILE A 491 -4.78 -4.70 23.38
C ILE A 491 -5.13 -6.11 22.92
N HIS A 492 -5.78 -6.24 21.76
CA HIS A 492 -6.07 -7.55 21.18
C HIS A 492 -4.80 -8.36 20.96
N LEU A 493 -3.73 -7.77 20.41
CA LEU A 493 -2.44 -8.45 20.27
C LEU A 493 -1.90 -8.97 21.60
N ILE A 494 -2.01 -8.20 22.69
CA ILE A 494 -1.57 -8.63 24.03
C ILE A 494 -2.44 -9.79 24.53
N LEU A 495 -3.75 -9.72 24.36
CA LEU A 495 -4.67 -10.78 24.81
C LEU A 495 -4.48 -12.07 24.01
N VAL A 496 -4.29 -11.96 22.69
CA VAL A 496 -3.97 -13.09 21.82
C VAL A 496 -2.67 -13.73 22.25
N ASP A 497 -1.64 -12.93 22.54
CA ASP A 497 -0.34 -13.44 22.98
C ASP A 497 -0.46 -14.19 24.31
N LYS A 498 -1.17 -13.63 25.29
CA LYS A 498 -1.33 -14.24 26.63
C LYS A 498 -2.29 -15.44 26.68
N PHE A 499 -3.40 -15.39 25.95
CA PHE A 499 -4.53 -16.30 26.17
C PHE A 499 -4.96 -17.09 24.93
N GLY A 500 -4.48 -16.75 23.74
CA GLY A 500 -4.95 -17.33 22.47
C GLY A 500 -6.04 -16.49 21.81
N ILE A 501 -6.20 -16.66 20.49
CA ILE A 501 -7.12 -15.87 19.67
C ILE A 501 -8.58 -16.32 19.79
N ASP A 502 -8.81 -17.58 20.14
CA ASP A 502 -10.11 -18.19 20.42
C ASP A 502 -10.60 -17.94 21.85
N ASN A 503 -9.75 -17.36 22.71
CA ASN A 503 -10.16 -16.99 24.06
C ASN A 503 -11.32 -15.99 24.03
N LYS A 504 -12.33 -16.19 24.88
CA LYS A 504 -13.52 -15.33 24.98
C LYS A 504 -13.19 -13.84 25.10
N LYS A 505 -12.11 -13.48 25.79
CA LYS A 505 -11.67 -12.08 25.93
C LYS A 505 -11.16 -11.50 24.60
N ALA A 506 -10.38 -12.29 23.85
CA ALA A 506 -9.86 -11.90 22.55
C ALA A 506 -11.00 -11.82 21.51
N THR A 507 -11.86 -12.83 21.43
CA THR A 507 -12.98 -12.87 20.47
C THR A 507 -14.01 -11.77 20.72
N THR A 508 -14.34 -11.46 21.99
CA THR A 508 -15.20 -10.32 22.33
C THR A 508 -14.59 -8.99 21.90
N LEU A 509 -13.27 -8.84 22.10
CA LEU A 509 -12.57 -7.63 21.67
C LEU A 509 -12.48 -7.54 20.14
N ALA A 510 -12.27 -8.65 19.44
CA ALA A 510 -12.26 -8.72 17.97
C ALA A 510 -13.60 -8.25 17.38
N ALA A 511 -14.72 -8.72 17.93
CA ALA A 511 -16.07 -8.25 17.56
C ALA A 511 -16.22 -6.73 17.79
N GLY A 512 -15.78 -6.24 18.94
CA GLY A 512 -15.78 -4.81 19.24
C GLY A 512 -14.90 -3.99 18.29
N ILE A 513 -13.73 -4.48 17.92
CA ILE A 513 -12.84 -3.78 16.96
C ILE A 513 -13.53 -3.60 15.60
N SER A 514 -14.23 -4.62 15.12
CA SER A 514 -15.01 -4.52 13.88
C SER A 514 -16.14 -3.49 13.99
N GLN A 515 -16.91 -3.51 15.08
CA GLN A 515 -17.95 -2.51 15.33
C GLN A 515 -17.38 -1.07 15.44
N GLU A 516 -16.22 -0.91 16.09
CA GLU A 516 -15.53 0.38 16.18
C GLU A 516 -15.04 0.87 14.83
N LEU A 517 -14.64 -0.01 13.91
CA LEU A 517 -14.25 0.38 12.55
C LEU A 517 -15.45 1.03 11.82
N ASP A 518 -16.63 0.45 11.95
CA ASP A 518 -17.87 0.93 11.31
C ASP A 518 -18.60 2.03 12.09
N SER A 519 -18.09 2.47 13.25
CA SER A 519 -18.68 3.57 14.05
C SER A 519 -18.87 4.86 13.26
N VAL A 520 -18.01 5.13 12.27
CA VAL A 520 -18.14 6.28 11.35
C VAL A 520 -19.41 6.21 10.49
N LYS A 521 -19.89 5.00 10.18
CA LYS A 521 -21.09 4.76 9.36
C LYS A 521 -22.32 4.47 10.22
N SER A 522 -22.15 3.81 11.36
CA SER A 522 -23.24 3.41 12.25
C SER A 522 -23.59 4.49 13.28
N GLY A 523 -22.64 5.35 13.65
CA GLY A 523 -22.74 6.30 14.76
C GLY A 523 -22.69 5.64 16.13
N GLN A 524 -22.27 4.37 16.22
CA GLN A 524 -22.27 3.59 17.46
C GLN A 524 -20.88 3.06 17.77
N HIS A 525 -20.44 3.30 19.01
CA HIS A 525 -19.22 2.72 19.57
C HIS A 525 -19.55 1.46 20.39
N PRO A 526 -18.72 0.41 20.32
CA PRO A 526 -18.99 -0.88 20.96
C PRO A 526 -18.80 -0.87 22.48
N PHE A 527 -17.97 0.05 22.99
CA PHE A 527 -17.55 0.07 24.39
C PHE A 527 -17.65 1.46 24.99
N THR A 528 -18.12 1.54 26.23
CA THR A 528 -18.06 2.77 27.04
C THR A 528 -16.63 3.03 27.52
N SER A 529 -16.35 4.26 27.95
CA SER A 529 -15.04 4.62 28.52
C SER A 529 -14.64 3.75 29.72
N GLU A 530 -15.61 3.31 30.54
CA GLU A 530 -15.36 2.41 31.67
C GLU A 530 -15.02 0.99 31.22
N GLN A 531 -15.74 0.46 30.21
CA GLN A 531 -15.44 -0.83 29.63
C GLN A 531 -14.04 -0.85 29.01
N ILE A 532 -13.66 0.21 28.29
CA ILE A 532 -12.31 0.36 27.74
C ILE A 532 -11.26 0.33 28.86
N LYS A 533 -11.45 1.08 29.95
CA LYS A 533 -10.55 1.04 31.13
C LYS A 533 -10.41 -0.40 31.67
N LYS A 534 -11.51 -1.14 31.80
CA LYS A 534 -11.49 -2.54 32.25
C LYS A 534 -10.75 -3.48 31.30
N ILE A 535 -10.95 -3.30 29.98
CA ILE A 535 -10.22 -4.05 28.95
C ILE A 535 -8.71 -3.80 29.05
N ILE A 536 -8.30 -2.54 29.24
CA ILE A 536 -6.89 -2.17 29.43
C ILE A 536 -6.30 -2.81 30.69
N LEU A 537 -7.02 -2.76 31.82
CA LEU A 537 -6.59 -3.40 33.06
C LEU A 537 -6.42 -4.91 32.89
N THR A 538 -7.29 -5.55 32.10
CA THR A 538 -7.21 -6.98 31.79
C THR A 538 -5.94 -7.35 31.00
N ALA A 539 -5.42 -6.43 30.17
CA ALA A 539 -4.16 -6.63 29.47
C ALA A 539 -2.94 -6.60 30.41
N GLY A 540 -3.09 -6.06 31.64
CA GLY A 540 -2.05 -5.91 32.64
C GLY A 540 -1.05 -4.79 32.33
N THR A 541 0.01 -4.69 33.15
CA THR A 541 1.08 -3.69 33.03
C THR A 541 2.28 -4.16 32.20
N SER A 542 2.33 -5.44 31.83
CA SER A 542 3.40 -6.00 31.01
C SER A 542 2.99 -6.16 29.54
N ARG A 543 3.94 -6.00 28.62
CA ARG A 543 3.76 -6.11 27.16
C ARG A 543 4.73 -7.15 26.57
N PRO A 544 4.35 -7.86 25.49
CA PRO A 544 5.27 -8.77 24.84
C PRO A 544 6.42 -7.99 24.18
N ASP A 545 7.61 -8.58 24.20
CA ASP A 545 8.87 -8.03 23.67
C ASP A 545 8.76 -7.46 22.24
N PHE A 546 8.01 -8.13 21.36
CA PHE A 546 7.83 -7.66 19.97
C PHE A 546 7.08 -6.33 19.83
N MET A 547 6.38 -5.86 20.87
CA MET A 547 5.65 -4.58 20.81
C MET A 547 6.51 -3.36 21.13
N GLN A 548 7.67 -3.52 21.77
CA GLN A 548 8.62 -2.43 22.10
C GLN A 548 7.94 -1.19 22.69
N THR A 549 7.04 -1.38 23.65
CA THR A 549 6.15 -0.30 24.13
C THR A 549 6.80 0.47 25.27
N SER A 550 7.19 1.72 25.01
CA SER A 550 7.80 2.60 26.02
C SER A 550 6.89 2.79 27.24
N GLY A 551 7.47 2.81 28.43
CA GLY A 551 6.75 3.03 29.69
C GLY A 551 6.02 1.81 30.27
N TYR A 552 6.21 0.61 29.70
CA TYR A 552 5.70 -0.65 30.24
C TYR A 552 6.82 -1.65 30.51
N THR A 553 6.58 -2.60 31.41
CA THR A 553 7.49 -3.74 31.59
C THR A 553 7.32 -4.73 30.44
N GLU A 554 8.41 -5.33 29.99
CA GLU A 554 8.39 -6.28 28.87
C GLU A 554 8.47 -7.73 29.39
N TYR A 555 7.80 -8.66 28.69
CA TYR A 555 7.99 -10.09 28.86
C TYR A 555 8.31 -10.75 27.52
N GLN A 556 9.13 -11.79 27.54
CA GLN A 556 9.52 -12.50 26.33
C GLN A 556 8.37 -13.38 25.83
N SER A 557 7.77 -13.04 24.68
CA SER A 557 6.72 -13.86 24.08
C SER A 557 7.28 -15.20 23.61
N GLN A 558 6.57 -16.28 23.96
CA GLN A 558 6.89 -17.64 23.52
C GLN A 558 6.21 -18.02 22.20
N LYS A 559 5.34 -17.15 21.67
CA LYS A 559 4.61 -17.37 20.41
C LYS A 559 5.42 -16.90 19.20
N ILE A 560 4.93 -17.25 18.02
CA ILE A 560 5.58 -16.98 16.73
C ILE A 560 5.99 -15.51 16.56
N LEU A 561 5.16 -14.54 16.95
CA LEU A 561 5.49 -13.11 16.81
C LEU A 561 6.74 -12.71 17.63
N GLY A 562 6.90 -13.24 18.84
CA GLY A 562 8.11 -13.05 19.64
C GLY A 562 9.34 -13.69 19.00
N LYS A 563 9.19 -14.90 18.44
CA LYS A 563 10.28 -15.61 17.74
C LYS A 563 10.73 -14.84 16.49
N LEU A 564 9.78 -14.38 15.67
CA LEU A 564 10.03 -13.56 14.47
C LEU A 564 10.75 -12.26 14.82
N PHE A 565 10.24 -11.52 15.81
CA PHE A 565 10.84 -10.29 16.31
C PHE A 565 12.29 -10.49 16.71
N ARG A 566 12.57 -11.45 17.61
CA ARG A 566 13.94 -11.68 18.09
C ARG A 566 14.89 -12.13 16.96
N SER A 567 14.38 -12.93 16.02
CA SER A 567 15.15 -13.36 14.84
C SER A 567 15.51 -12.18 13.94
N ALA A 568 14.53 -11.39 13.52
CA ALA A 568 14.73 -10.24 12.63
C ALA A 568 15.53 -9.11 13.32
N HIS A 569 15.29 -8.87 14.60
CA HIS A 569 15.96 -7.82 15.36
C HIS A 569 17.47 -8.06 15.47
N ARG A 570 17.90 -9.31 15.70
CA ARG A 570 19.32 -9.67 15.68
C ARG A 570 19.96 -9.37 14.32
N LEU A 571 19.38 -9.89 13.24
CA LEU A 571 19.88 -9.67 11.87
C LEU A 571 19.92 -8.18 11.49
N THR A 572 18.91 -7.43 11.90
CA THR A 572 18.84 -5.97 11.65
C THR A 572 19.96 -5.23 12.39
N ASN A 573 20.31 -5.64 13.61
CA ASN A 573 21.42 -5.03 14.35
C ASN A 573 22.76 -5.34 13.68
N THR A 574 22.97 -6.58 13.23
CA THR A 574 24.19 -6.95 12.51
C THR A 574 24.32 -6.18 11.21
N PHE A 575 23.22 -6.05 10.45
CA PHE A 575 23.17 -5.21 9.24
C PHE A 575 23.59 -3.76 9.53
N LYS A 576 23.00 -3.12 10.55
CA LYS A 576 23.34 -1.75 10.95
C LYS A 576 24.80 -1.59 11.38
N SER A 577 25.42 -2.61 11.97
CA SER A 577 26.84 -2.57 12.34
C SER A 577 27.79 -2.68 11.15
N GLN A 578 27.41 -3.47 10.13
CA GLN A 578 28.25 -3.70 8.94
C GLN A 578 28.10 -2.60 7.89
N PHE A 579 26.89 -2.05 7.78
CA PHE A 579 26.55 -0.96 6.87
C PHE A 579 26.09 0.24 7.70
N PRO A 580 27.01 0.90 8.44
CA PRO A 580 26.68 2.15 9.08
C PRO A 580 26.24 3.16 8.02
N ASN A 581 25.38 4.12 8.37
CA ASN A 581 25.01 5.24 7.51
C ASN A 581 26.24 6.14 7.27
N THR A 582 27.20 5.70 6.48
CA THR A 582 28.36 6.47 6.08
C THR A 582 28.08 7.10 4.71
N ASN A 583 28.33 8.41 4.63
CA ASN A 583 28.51 9.09 3.36
C ASN A 583 29.79 8.53 2.72
N ASN A 584 29.67 7.40 2.02
CA ASN A 584 30.76 6.88 1.21
C ASN A 584 31.19 7.97 0.22
N GLU A 585 32.50 8.09 -0.01
CA GLU A 585 33.02 8.99 -1.04
C GLU A 585 32.36 8.67 -2.37
N ILE A 586 31.84 9.70 -3.02
CA ILE A 586 31.19 9.55 -4.32
C ILE A 586 32.30 9.38 -5.35
N VAL A 587 32.46 8.16 -5.86
CA VAL A 587 33.38 7.85 -6.95
C VAL A 587 32.62 7.94 -8.27
N LEU A 588 33.17 8.71 -9.20
CA LEU A 588 32.64 8.82 -10.56
C LEU A 588 32.91 7.54 -11.34
N ASP A 589 31.88 6.99 -11.96
CA ASP A 589 32.04 5.98 -13.00
C ASP A 589 32.52 6.64 -14.29
N GLN A 590 33.79 6.40 -14.63
CA GLN A 590 34.42 6.96 -15.82
C GLN A 590 33.76 6.47 -17.12
N THR A 591 33.11 5.30 -17.10
CA THR A 591 32.43 4.76 -18.28
C THR A 591 31.18 5.57 -18.67
N LEU A 592 30.63 6.34 -17.74
CA LEU A 592 29.48 7.23 -17.97
C LEU A 592 29.90 8.62 -18.48
N LEU A 593 31.20 8.92 -18.53
CA LEU A 593 31.73 10.20 -19.01
C LEU A 593 32.04 10.15 -20.51
N HIS A 594 31.06 10.52 -21.32
CA HIS A 594 31.21 10.56 -22.78
C HIS A 594 32.12 11.73 -23.24
N ASN A 595 32.89 11.51 -24.32
CA ASN A 595 33.72 12.55 -24.93
C ASN A 595 32.90 13.80 -25.30
N GLY A 596 33.43 14.98 -24.97
CA GLY A 596 32.76 16.28 -25.20
C GLY A 596 31.83 16.74 -24.08
N TYR A 597 31.69 16.00 -22.97
CA TYR A 597 30.82 16.41 -21.87
C TYR A 597 31.20 17.77 -21.24
N LYS A 598 32.49 18.13 -21.29
CA LYS A 598 33.00 19.39 -20.72
C LYS A 598 32.33 20.63 -21.33
N ASP A 599 31.98 20.57 -22.60
CA ASP A 599 31.35 21.68 -23.34
C ASP A 599 29.92 21.98 -22.83
N TYR A 600 29.30 21.00 -22.15
CA TYR A 600 27.93 21.09 -21.67
C TYR A 600 27.82 21.26 -20.14
N ILE A 601 28.94 21.41 -19.41
CA ILE A 601 28.92 21.49 -17.93
C ILE A 601 28.09 22.70 -17.44
N ASP A 602 28.23 23.87 -18.07
CA ASP A 602 27.51 25.07 -17.62
C ASP A 602 26.00 24.96 -17.87
N SER A 603 25.63 24.42 -19.04
CA SER A 603 24.23 24.09 -19.36
C SER A 603 23.66 23.07 -18.37
N ALA A 604 24.39 21.98 -18.12
CA ALA A 604 24.01 20.95 -17.15
C ALA A 604 23.89 21.51 -15.72
N ARG A 605 24.74 22.46 -15.33
CA ARG A 605 24.68 23.13 -14.01
C ARG A 605 23.43 23.99 -13.85
N ASN A 606 23.01 24.70 -14.89
CA ASN A 606 21.77 25.46 -14.86
C ASN A 606 20.55 24.55 -14.72
N LEU A 607 20.53 23.46 -15.51
CA LEU A 607 19.46 22.47 -15.44
C LEU A 607 19.41 21.74 -14.08
N TYR A 608 20.58 21.42 -13.52
CA TYR A 608 20.71 20.79 -12.20
C TYR A 608 20.19 21.70 -11.08
N LYS A 609 20.48 23.02 -11.11
CA LYS A 609 19.91 23.97 -10.14
C LYS A 609 18.39 24.01 -10.17
N GLN A 610 17.81 23.97 -11.37
CA GLN A 610 16.36 23.91 -11.53
C GLN A 610 15.80 22.61 -10.94
N TYR A 611 16.41 21.47 -11.26
CA TYR A 611 16.02 20.16 -10.71
C TYR A 611 16.11 20.14 -9.19
N GLN A 612 17.21 20.62 -8.62
CA GLN A 612 17.44 20.66 -7.17
C GLN A 612 16.39 21.51 -6.45
N PHE A 613 16.04 22.67 -7.02
CA PHE A 613 14.98 23.53 -6.46
C PHE A 613 13.63 22.80 -6.42
N GLU A 614 13.20 22.22 -7.54
CA GLU A 614 11.92 21.51 -7.64
C GLU A 614 11.87 20.27 -6.71
N MET A 615 12.98 19.51 -6.61
CA MET A 615 13.09 18.38 -5.70
C MET A 615 13.02 18.79 -4.23
N LEU A 616 13.72 19.86 -3.84
CA LEU A 616 13.70 20.37 -2.46
C LEU A 616 12.33 20.89 -2.04
N GLU A 617 11.53 21.44 -2.97
CA GLU A 617 10.15 21.83 -2.71
C GLU A 617 9.30 20.61 -2.33
N ILE A 618 9.43 19.49 -3.06
CA ILE A 618 8.72 18.24 -2.78
C ILE A 618 9.17 17.65 -1.44
N ILE A 619 10.48 17.51 -1.24
CA ILE A 619 11.08 16.95 -0.02
C ILE A 619 10.60 17.74 1.21
N GLY A 620 10.71 19.07 1.17
CA GLY A 620 10.29 19.94 2.27
C GLY A 620 8.78 19.94 2.52
N SER A 621 7.96 19.96 1.46
CA SER A 621 6.49 20.02 1.58
C SER A 621 5.89 18.73 2.14
N TYR A 622 6.47 17.59 1.78
CA TYR A 622 5.99 16.27 2.21
C TYR A 622 6.82 15.69 3.37
N GLY A 623 7.84 16.42 3.84
CA GLY A 623 8.67 16.09 5.00
C GLY A 623 9.50 14.82 4.86
N PHE A 624 9.99 14.56 3.66
CA PHE A 624 11.08 13.60 3.44
C PHE A 624 12.40 14.23 3.93
N ALA A 625 13.36 13.43 4.40
CA ALA A 625 14.64 13.98 4.85
C ALA A 625 15.59 14.31 3.69
N ASN A 626 15.56 13.50 2.62
CA ASN A 626 16.45 13.60 1.46
C ASN A 626 15.79 12.98 0.20
N GLU A 627 16.50 12.97 -0.93
CA GLU A 627 15.98 12.38 -2.17
C GLU A 627 15.71 10.88 -2.06
N ILE A 628 16.56 10.12 -1.36
CA ILE A 628 16.47 8.66 -1.24
C ILE A 628 15.18 8.29 -0.49
N ASP A 629 14.88 9.00 0.60
CA ASP A 629 13.64 8.84 1.36
C ASP A 629 12.40 9.14 0.51
N LEU A 630 12.47 10.15 -0.37
CA LEU A 630 11.40 10.47 -1.32
C LEU A 630 11.19 9.33 -2.33
N PHE A 631 12.25 8.82 -2.96
CA PHE A 631 12.18 7.72 -3.92
C PHE A 631 11.69 6.41 -3.28
N CYS A 632 12.11 6.12 -2.05
CA CYS A 632 11.68 4.95 -1.28
C CYS A 632 10.33 5.16 -0.55
N CYS A 633 9.78 6.38 -0.57
CA CYS A 633 8.59 6.77 0.20
C CYS A 633 8.67 6.35 1.68
N ILE A 634 9.83 6.63 2.29
CA ILE A 634 10.10 6.43 3.71
C ILE A 634 9.89 7.77 4.40
N ASP A 635 8.94 7.80 5.33
CA ASP A 635 8.68 9.00 6.11
C ASP A 635 9.42 8.91 7.44
N SER A 636 10.27 9.89 7.71
CA SER A 636 11.02 10.03 8.97
C SER A 636 10.13 10.42 10.17
N ARG A 637 8.84 10.74 9.94
CA ARG A 637 7.91 11.27 10.96
C ARG A 637 6.83 10.30 11.43
N ASN A 638 6.96 8.99 11.17
CA ASN A 638 6.02 7.95 11.65
C ASN A 638 4.55 8.18 11.24
N MET A 639 4.25 8.50 9.97
CA MET A 639 2.87 8.62 9.50
C MET A 639 2.09 7.28 9.50
N LYS A 640 0.75 7.37 9.61
CA LYS A 640 -0.16 6.20 9.59
C LYS A 640 -0.20 5.57 8.18
N ALA A 641 -0.43 4.26 8.09
CA ALA A 641 -0.36 3.49 6.84
C ALA A 641 -1.23 4.01 5.67
N ASN A 642 -2.42 4.55 5.95
CA ASN A 642 -3.33 5.07 4.92
C ASN A 642 -2.83 6.37 4.26
N GLU A 643 -2.12 7.23 5.01
CA GLU A 643 -1.53 8.46 4.45
C GLU A 643 -0.34 8.13 3.54
N ARG A 644 0.37 7.04 3.82
CA ARG A 644 1.55 6.62 3.04
C ARG A 644 1.21 6.27 1.60
N SER A 645 0.09 5.58 1.35
CA SER A 645 -0.39 5.25 -0.01
C SER A 645 -0.68 6.49 -0.84
N ASP A 646 -1.42 7.45 -0.26
CA ASP A 646 -1.79 8.69 -0.96
C ASP A 646 -0.56 9.57 -1.20
N ILE A 647 0.36 9.64 -0.23
CA ILE A 647 1.63 10.35 -0.37
C ILE A 647 2.49 9.69 -1.44
N GLN A 648 2.60 8.37 -1.49
CA GLN A 648 3.38 7.65 -2.51
C GLN A 648 2.88 7.98 -3.92
N LEU A 649 1.57 7.93 -4.14
CA LEU A 649 0.99 8.28 -5.43
C LEU A 649 1.20 9.76 -5.77
N THR A 650 1.06 10.64 -4.78
CA THR A 650 1.24 12.09 -4.95
C THR A 650 2.69 12.45 -5.27
N ALA A 651 3.65 11.89 -4.52
CA ALA A 651 5.08 12.03 -4.73
C ALA A 651 5.49 11.51 -6.11
N LYS A 652 4.93 10.36 -6.53
CA LYS A 652 5.15 9.80 -7.88
C LYS A 652 4.75 10.77 -8.98
N GLU A 653 3.57 11.37 -8.91
CA GLU A 653 3.11 12.31 -9.94
C GLU A 653 3.87 13.64 -9.90
N LEU A 654 4.22 14.14 -8.71
CA LEU A 654 5.09 15.31 -8.59
C LEU A 654 6.48 15.04 -9.19
N LEU A 655 7.09 13.88 -8.92
CA LEU A 655 8.37 13.52 -9.52
C LEU A 655 8.28 13.40 -11.04
N ARG A 656 7.21 12.80 -11.57
CA ARG A 656 6.96 12.74 -13.02
C ARG A 656 6.86 14.13 -13.64
N ALA A 657 6.22 15.07 -12.95
CA ALA A 657 6.15 16.46 -13.34
C ALA A 657 7.53 17.09 -13.53
N VAL A 658 8.34 16.97 -12.48
CA VAL A 658 9.70 17.50 -12.43
C VAL A 658 10.51 16.87 -13.56
N PHE A 659 10.44 15.55 -13.72
CA PHE A 659 11.18 14.82 -14.74
C PHE A 659 10.81 15.30 -16.14
N GLN A 660 9.52 15.43 -16.45
CA GLN A 660 9.06 15.93 -17.76
C GLN A 660 9.50 17.37 -18.02
N ASN A 661 9.41 18.24 -17.00
CA ASN A 661 9.83 19.64 -17.12
C ASN A 661 11.33 19.75 -17.41
N ILE A 662 12.15 19.00 -16.67
CA ILE A 662 13.60 18.99 -16.82
C ILE A 662 14.03 18.32 -18.14
N GLN A 663 13.38 17.24 -18.54
CA GLN A 663 13.62 16.59 -19.84
C GLN A 663 13.26 17.49 -21.02
N LYS A 664 12.24 18.34 -20.88
CA LYS A 664 11.89 19.33 -21.92
C LYS A 664 13.01 20.36 -22.10
N ASN A 665 13.50 20.94 -21.01
CA ASN A 665 14.56 21.95 -21.02
C ASN A 665 15.94 21.34 -21.36
N PHE A 666 16.09 20.01 -21.32
CA PHE A 666 17.31 19.34 -21.73
C PHE A 666 17.61 19.49 -23.23
N GLY A 667 16.58 19.62 -24.08
CA GLY A 667 16.74 19.65 -25.53
C GLY A 667 17.05 21.02 -26.15
N ASP A 668 17.10 22.11 -25.37
CA ASP A 668 17.15 23.48 -25.91
C ASP A 668 18.46 23.84 -26.65
N ASP A 669 19.55 23.14 -26.36
CA ASP A 669 20.91 23.42 -26.85
C ASP A 669 21.60 22.17 -27.44
N VAL A 670 20.83 21.14 -27.79
CA VAL A 670 21.32 19.88 -28.36
C VAL A 670 20.64 19.62 -29.70
N VAL A 671 21.43 19.44 -30.77
CA VAL A 671 20.91 19.20 -32.12
C VAL A 671 21.16 17.79 -32.63
N SER A 672 22.03 17.01 -31.97
CA SER A 672 22.32 15.62 -32.34
C SER A 672 22.29 14.65 -31.15
N PHE A 673 22.08 13.37 -31.43
CA PHE A 673 22.13 12.33 -30.39
C PHE A 673 23.51 12.24 -29.70
N ARG A 674 24.60 12.51 -30.43
CA ARG A 674 25.96 12.51 -29.87
C ARG A 674 26.15 13.63 -28.84
N GLU A 675 25.65 14.83 -29.15
CA GLU A 675 25.63 15.95 -28.20
C GLU A 675 24.73 15.65 -27.00
N ALA A 676 23.61 14.95 -27.22
CA ALA A 676 22.72 14.52 -26.14
C ALA A 676 23.43 13.56 -25.16
N LYS A 677 24.27 12.64 -25.65
CA LYS A 677 25.12 11.79 -24.80
C LYS A 677 26.13 12.62 -23.99
N ALA A 678 26.83 13.54 -24.65
CA ALA A 678 27.79 14.42 -23.99
C ALA A 678 27.13 15.29 -22.90
N LYS A 679 25.95 15.86 -23.16
CA LYS A 679 25.19 16.63 -22.17
C LYS A 679 24.68 15.75 -21.03
N ALA A 680 24.20 14.54 -21.29
CA ALA A 680 23.80 13.59 -20.23
C ALA A 680 24.99 13.20 -19.32
N ALA A 681 26.16 12.96 -19.91
CA ALA A 681 27.40 12.75 -19.16
C ALA A 681 27.80 13.99 -18.33
N ALA A 682 27.58 15.20 -18.86
CA ALA A 682 27.79 16.44 -18.11
C ALA A 682 26.83 16.57 -16.92
N CYS A 683 25.56 16.16 -17.09
CA CYS A 683 24.59 16.07 -15.99
C CYS A 683 25.05 15.09 -14.89
N TYR A 684 25.62 13.94 -15.27
CA TYR A 684 26.21 13.00 -14.32
C TYR A 684 27.38 13.63 -13.56
N TYR A 685 28.34 14.20 -14.28
CA TYR A 685 29.49 14.87 -13.69
C TYR A 685 29.08 15.97 -12.71
N VAL A 686 28.16 16.86 -13.10
CA VAL A 686 27.70 17.98 -12.26
C VAL A 686 27.04 17.49 -10.97
N ALA A 687 26.13 16.51 -11.04
CA ALA A 687 25.44 16.03 -9.84
C ALA A 687 26.37 15.29 -8.86
N TYR A 688 27.41 14.62 -9.37
CA TYR A 688 28.30 13.76 -8.57
C TYR A 688 29.55 14.50 -8.07
N THR A 689 29.83 15.70 -8.60
CA THR A 689 30.91 16.60 -8.14
C THR A 689 30.41 17.81 -7.36
N ASP A 690 29.09 17.95 -7.16
CA ASP A 690 28.54 19.07 -6.40
C ASP A 690 28.85 18.94 -4.89
N THR A 691 29.88 19.65 -4.45
CA THR A 691 30.28 19.73 -3.04
C THR A 691 29.60 20.87 -2.27
N ASN A 692 28.77 21.69 -2.94
CA ASN A 692 28.32 22.96 -2.36
C ASN A 692 27.33 22.80 -1.21
N VAL A 693 26.73 21.61 -1.03
CA VAL A 693 25.82 21.34 0.09
C VAL A 693 26.00 19.90 0.57
N LYS A 694 26.81 19.70 1.63
CA LYS A 694 26.87 18.42 2.34
C LYS A 694 25.43 17.97 2.65
N ASP A 695 25.09 16.76 2.21
CA ASP A 695 23.79 16.09 2.38
C ASP A 695 22.61 16.52 1.46
N LYS A 696 22.84 17.31 0.39
CA LYS A 696 21.77 17.64 -0.60
C LYS A 696 22.15 17.45 -2.08
N CYS A 697 23.18 16.65 -2.37
CA CYS A 697 23.45 16.20 -3.74
C CYS A 697 22.22 15.44 -4.27
N MET A 698 21.78 15.75 -5.49
CA MET A 698 20.63 15.09 -6.12
C MET A 698 21.14 14.09 -7.17
N LEU A 699 21.59 12.93 -6.71
CA LEU A 699 22.24 11.89 -7.50
C LEU A 699 21.28 11.21 -8.48
N SER A 700 19.97 11.40 -8.28
CA SER A 700 18.91 11.01 -9.20
C SER A 700 18.93 11.76 -10.54
N PHE A 701 19.52 12.97 -10.60
CA PHE A 701 19.47 13.87 -11.76
C PHE A 701 19.90 13.25 -13.12
N PRO A 702 21.08 12.61 -13.25
CA PRO A 702 21.49 12.03 -14.52
C PRO A 702 20.60 10.89 -14.99
N TRP A 703 19.93 10.19 -14.06
CA TRP A 703 19.04 9.09 -14.35
C TRP A 703 17.73 9.52 -15.02
N LEU A 704 17.44 10.83 -15.11
CA LEU A 704 16.38 11.36 -15.99
C LEU A 704 16.71 11.14 -17.47
N PHE A 705 17.99 11.01 -17.82
CA PHE A 705 18.50 10.89 -19.18
C PHE A 705 19.08 9.50 -19.45
N THR A 706 18.50 8.45 -18.83
CA THR A 706 19.01 7.06 -18.92
C THR A 706 19.25 6.62 -20.37
N SER A 707 18.39 7.05 -21.28
CA SER A 707 18.46 6.68 -22.71
C SER A 707 19.74 7.17 -23.38
N GLN A 708 20.19 8.36 -23.02
CA GLN A 708 21.40 8.99 -23.54
C GLN A 708 22.62 8.52 -22.76
N LEU A 709 22.49 8.42 -21.43
CA LEU A 709 23.57 8.06 -20.52
C LEU A 709 24.05 6.61 -20.69
N LEU A 710 23.12 5.68 -20.91
CA LEU A 710 23.42 4.25 -21.08
C LEU A 710 23.41 3.79 -22.55
N ALA A 711 23.43 4.72 -23.51
CA ALA A 711 23.32 4.38 -24.92
C ALA A 711 24.43 3.43 -25.41
N ASP A 712 25.63 3.52 -24.82
CA ASP A 712 26.77 2.66 -25.18
C ASP A 712 26.72 1.30 -24.49
N TYR A 713 25.92 1.15 -23.43
CA TYR A 713 25.64 -0.13 -22.77
C TYR A 713 24.59 -0.94 -23.52
N SER A 714 23.64 -0.28 -24.19
CA SER A 714 22.59 -0.95 -24.96
C SER A 714 23.05 -1.61 -26.26
N VAL A 715 24.32 -1.45 -26.66
CA VAL A 715 24.90 -2.04 -27.88
C VAL A 715 25.62 -3.36 -27.58
N VAL A 716 25.89 -3.69 -26.32
CA VAL A 716 26.77 -4.80 -25.91
C VAL A 716 25.97 -6.06 -25.51
N SER A 717 24.64 -6.06 -25.62
CA SER A 717 23.78 -7.17 -25.17
C SER A 717 23.72 -8.38 -26.11
N GLU A 718 24.64 -8.53 -27.07
CA GLU A 718 24.74 -9.75 -27.91
C GLU A 718 25.98 -10.61 -27.62
N ASP A 719 26.95 -10.16 -26.82
CA ASP A 719 28.14 -10.97 -26.47
C ASP A 719 28.28 -11.17 -24.96
N GLU A 720 27.46 -12.08 -24.40
CA GLU A 720 27.61 -12.61 -23.02
C GLU A 720 28.89 -13.44 -22.80
N ALA A 721 29.75 -13.59 -23.82
CA ALA A 721 30.95 -14.42 -23.75
C ALA A 721 32.18 -13.69 -23.19
N GLU A 722 32.37 -12.39 -23.45
CA GLU A 722 33.62 -11.69 -23.10
C GLU A 722 33.63 -11.10 -21.67
N ILE A 723 32.46 -10.87 -21.05
CA ILE A 723 32.38 -10.36 -19.67
C ILE A 723 32.72 -11.46 -18.64
N ASN A 724 32.46 -12.73 -18.97
CA ASN A 724 32.82 -13.86 -18.12
C ASN A 724 34.35 -14.07 -18.02
N ASP A 725 35.11 -13.68 -19.06
CA ASP A 725 36.57 -13.82 -19.08
C ASP A 725 37.28 -12.73 -18.27
N PHE A 726 36.66 -11.54 -18.14
CA PHE A 726 37.16 -10.49 -17.25
C PHE A 726 36.81 -10.73 -15.77
N MET A 727 35.70 -11.41 -15.49
CA MET A 727 35.31 -11.84 -14.14
C MET A 727 36.14 -13.02 -13.61
N GLY A 728 36.79 -13.79 -14.50
CA GLY A 728 37.59 -14.97 -14.15
C GLY A 728 38.97 -14.67 -13.54
N ASN A 729 39.53 -13.48 -13.74
CA ASN A 729 40.93 -13.20 -13.40
C ASN A 729 41.17 -12.37 -12.12
N THR A 730 40.12 -12.09 -11.33
CA THR A 730 40.26 -11.39 -10.03
C THR A 730 39.67 -12.14 -8.83
N PHE A 731 39.15 -13.35 -9.01
CA PHE A 731 38.73 -14.22 -7.90
C PHE A 731 39.76 -15.30 -7.63
N ASN A 732 40.83 -14.94 -6.91
CA ASN A 732 41.69 -15.94 -6.31
C ASN A 732 42.18 -15.51 -4.92
N SER A 733 41.24 -15.52 -3.97
CA SER A 733 41.49 -15.86 -2.56
C SER A 733 40.15 -16.05 -1.85
N ASP A 734 40.06 -17.11 -1.04
CA ASP A 734 39.03 -17.40 -0.02
C ASP A 734 37.99 -18.50 -0.34
N PHE A 735 38.54 -19.70 -0.52
CA PHE A 735 37.81 -20.98 -0.55
C PHE A 735 37.56 -21.54 0.87
N ASN A 736 36.88 -20.78 1.75
CA ASN A 736 36.73 -21.16 3.17
C ASN A 736 35.27 -21.47 3.63
N LEU A 737 34.23 -20.93 2.96
CA LEU A 737 32.84 -21.09 3.44
C LEU A 737 32.20 -22.44 3.07
N TYR A 738 32.47 -22.95 1.86
CA TYR A 738 31.93 -24.25 1.39
C TYR A 738 32.43 -25.42 2.26
N HIS A 739 33.71 -25.39 2.64
CA HIS A 739 34.30 -26.42 3.50
C HIS A 739 33.76 -26.37 4.93
N TYR A 740 33.45 -25.17 5.43
CA TYR A 740 32.88 -24.96 6.76
C TYR A 740 31.41 -25.43 6.85
N ILE A 741 30.56 -25.07 5.88
CA ILE A 741 29.16 -25.51 5.83
C ILE A 741 29.07 -27.04 5.69
N LYS A 742 29.97 -27.65 4.90
CA LYS A 742 30.05 -29.10 4.72
C LYS A 742 30.48 -29.85 6.00
N GLN A 743 31.35 -29.26 6.82
CA GLN A 743 31.75 -29.81 8.13
C GLN A 743 30.64 -29.71 9.18
N GLN A 744 29.81 -28.67 9.12
CA GLN A 744 28.73 -28.45 10.10
C GLN A 744 27.43 -29.20 9.74
N LEU A 745 27.31 -29.72 8.51
CA LEU A 745 26.11 -30.39 7.98
C LEU A 745 25.59 -31.58 8.85
N PRO A 746 26.45 -32.44 9.44
CA PRO A 746 25.98 -33.52 10.33
C PRO A 746 25.43 -33.00 11.67
N SER A 747 26.03 -31.95 12.23
CA SER A 747 25.56 -31.27 13.44
C SER A 747 24.23 -30.54 13.17
N LEU A 748 24.12 -29.88 12.02
CA LEU A 748 22.94 -29.23 11.44
C LEU A 748 21.73 -30.17 11.30
N LEU A 749 21.96 -31.42 10.89
CA LEU A 749 20.94 -32.45 10.76
C LEU A 749 20.49 -32.99 12.13
N ASN A 750 21.42 -33.18 13.08
CA ASN A 750 21.12 -33.60 14.45
C ASN A 750 20.40 -32.53 15.30
N LEU A 751 20.47 -31.27 14.88
CA LEU A 751 19.89 -30.10 15.56
C LEU A 751 18.43 -29.83 15.20
N LEU A 752 17.98 -30.28 14.03
CA LEU A 752 16.57 -30.20 13.64
C LEU A 752 15.74 -31.33 14.26
N SER A 753 16.37 -32.46 14.59
CA SER A 753 15.73 -33.66 15.16
C SER A 753 15.49 -33.60 16.67
N ASN A 754 16.06 -32.62 17.38
CA ASN A 754 15.89 -32.51 18.83
C ASN A 754 15.18 -31.20 19.18
N ASP A 755 13.93 -31.32 19.65
CA ASP A 755 13.22 -30.29 20.38
C ASP A 755 14.06 -29.86 21.59
N ASN A 756 14.86 -28.80 21.45
CA ASN A 756 15.05 -27.73 22.45
C ASN A 756 16.16 -26.74 22.05
N GLN A 757 15.78 -25.46 22.05
CA GLN A 757 16.59 -24.26 22.31
C GLN A 757 17.76 -23.89 21.34
N PHE A 758 17.51 -22.79 20.60
CA PHE A 758 18.41 -21.64 20.42
C PHE A 758 19.73 -21.72 19.60
N THR A 759 20.03 -22.79 18.88
CA THR A 759 21.28 -22.89 18.08
C THR A 759 21.14 -22.65 16.57
N SER A 760 19.93 -22.52 16.03
CA SER A 760 19.70 -22.19 14.60
C SER A 760 20.04 -20.74 14.22
N MET A 761 20.11 -19.84 15.20
CA MET A 761 20.33 -18.41 14.98
C MET A 761 21.81 -18.04 14.86
N GLU A 762 22.70 -18.67 15.63
CA GLU A 762 24.16 -18.50 15.50
C GLU A 762 24.65 -18.99 14.13
N LEU A 763 24.00 -20.01 13.58
CA LEU A 763 24.35 -20.59 12.30
C LEU A 763 23.92 -19.71 11.12
N LEU A 764 22.73 -19.10 11.20
CA LEU A 764 22.29 -18.05 10.27
C LEU A 764 23.15 -16.78 10.38
N GLU A 765 23.59 -16.43 11.59
CA GLU A 765 24.50 -15.32 11.85
C GLU A 765 25.89 -15.57 11.25
N THR A 766 26.36 -16.82 11.29
CA THR A 766 27.62 -17.22 10.63
C THR A 766 27.47 -17.18 9.11
N CYS A 767 26.37 -17.69 8.55
CA CYS A 767 26.08 -17.54 7.12
C CYS A 767 25.98 -16.07 6.72
N PHE A 768 25.35 -15.24 7.55
CA PHE A 768 25.20 -13.80 7.35
C PHE A 768 26.55 -13.07 7.33
N GLN A 769 27.42 -13.30 8.33
CA GLN A 769 28.77 -12.71 8.37
C GLN A 769 29.59 -13.08 7.13
N ASN A 770 29.44 -14.31 6.64
CA ASN A 770 30.22 -14.80 5.50
C ASN A 770 29.67 -14.35 4.14
N VAL A 771 28.35 -14.21 3.97
CA VAL A 771 27.74 -13.59 2.76
C VAL A 771 28.18 -12.13 2.63
N CYS A 772 28.17 -11.39 3.73
CA CYS A 772 28.62 -10.00 3.76
C CYS A 772 30.13 -9.87 3.49
N ALA A 773 30.93 -10.92 3.72
CA ALA A 773 32.37 -10.90 3.47
C ALA A 773 32.76 -11.23 2.02
N THR A 774 31.90 -11.91 1.23
CA THR A 774 32.37 -12.63 0.04
C THR A 774 31.82 -12.16 -1.31
N ASN A 775 30.81 -11.28 -1.37
CA ASN A 775 30.32 -10.64 -2.61
C ASN A 775 30.16 -11.59 -3.83
N ASN A 776 29.70 -12.84 -3.64
CA ASN A 776 29.66 -13.85 -4.71
C ASN A 776 28.23 -14.37 -4.97
N GLU A 777 27.73 -14.20 -6.20
CA GLU A 777 26.38 -14.64 -6.64
C GLU A 777 26.18 -16.16 -6.56
N GLN A 778 27.21 -16.99 -6.81
CA GLN A 778 27.10 -18.45 -6.74
C GLN A 778 26.79 -18.95 -5.31
N MET A 779 27.05 -18.13 -4.28
CA MET A 779 26.71 -18.49 -2.90
C MET A 779 25.24 -18.29 -2.56
N ILE A 780 24.52 -17.39 -3.24
CA ILE A 780 23.08 -17.20 -2.99
C ILE A 780 22.30 -18.44 -3.42
N GLU A 781 22.61 -18.98 -4.61
CA GLU A 781 22.01 -20.24 -5.09
C GLU A 781 22.29 -21.41 -4.13
N HIS A 782 23.50 -21.49 -3.57
CA HIS A 782 23.83 -22.50 -2.57
C HIS A 782 23.06 -22.31 -1.26
N ILE A 783 22.84 -21.06 -0.81
CA ILE A 783 22.04 -20.76 0.39
C ILE A 783 20.57 -21.06 0.16
N GLU A 784 20.02 -20.76 -1.01
CA GLU A 784 18.66 -21.15 -1.40
C GLU A 784 18.52 -22.67 -1.44
N MET A 785 19.48 -23.40 -2.03
CA MET A 785 19.53 -24.86 -1.97
C MET A 785 19.61 -25.39 -0.53
N LEU A 786 20.39 -24.74 0.34
CA LEU A 786 20.48 -25.09 1.76
C LEU A 786 19.16 -24.85 2.48
N LEU A 787 18.47 -23.74 2.20
CA LEU A 787 17.14 -23.48 2.74
C LEU A 787 16.13 -24.50 2.24
N GLU A 788 16.09 -24.81 0.95
CA GLU A 788 15.20 -25.85 0.40
C GLU A 788 15.48 -27.22 1.03
N ARG A 789 16.75 -27.55 1.30
CA ARG A 789 17.12 -28.75 2.07
C ARG A 789 16.65 -28.68 3.52
N LEU A 790 16.84 -27.55 4.22
CA LEU A 790 16.35 -27.36 5.59
C LEU A 790 14.83 -27.45 5.68
N ILE A 791 14.11 -26.94 4.67
CA ILE A 791 12.66 -27.05 4.52
C ILE A 791 12.26 -28.49 4.30
N THR A 792 12.97 -29.20 3.43
CA THR A 792 12.75 -30.63 3.19
C THR A 792 12.95 -31.43 4.48
N ILE A 793 14.00 -31.14 5.25
CA ILE A 793 14.26 -31.79 6.54
C ILE A 793 13.17 -31.45 7.56
N ALA A 794 12.77 -30.18 7.68
CA ALA A 794 11.70 -29.75 8.56
C ALA A 794 10.35 -30.43 8.23
N LYS A 795 10.07 -30.63 6.93
CA LYS A 795 8.89 -31.38 6.45
C LYS A 795 8.95 -32.85 6.87
N THR A 796 10.10 -33.50 6.75
CA THR A 796 10.30 -34.91 7.15
C THR A 796 10.21 -35.13 8.67
N ILE A 797 10.62 -34.14 9.46
CA ILE A 797 10.56 -34.22 10.93
C ILE A 797 9.13 -33.99 11.45
N HIS A 798 8.29 -33.26 10.72
CA HIS A 798 6.88 -33.04 11.09
C HIS A 798 5.91 -34.14 10.61
N SER A 799 6.36 -35.02 9.70
CA SER A 799 5.58 -36.17 9.23
C SER A 799 5.73 -37.43 10.10
N ASN A 800 6.64 -37.42 11.07
CA ASN A 800 6.80 -38.44 12.12
C ASN A 800 6.31 -37.89 13.46
#